data_AF-A0A3A6G030-F1
#
_entry.id   AF-A0A3A6G030-F1
#
_cell.length_a   1.000
_cell.length_b   1.000
_cell.length_c   1.000
_cell.angle_alpha   90.00
_cell.angle_beta   90.00
_cell.angle_gamma   90.00
#
_symmetry.space_group_name_H-M   'P 1'
#
loop_
_entity.id
_entity.type
_entity.pdbx_description
1 polymer ?
#
loop_
_entity_poly.entity_id
_entity_poly.type
_entity_poly.pdbx_seq_one_letter_code
_entity_poly.pdbx_strand_id
1 'polypeptide(L)'
;MKRRKAIAFICTAAMISAFVSGCIGKEPVKKADSKGTLEMVSNKQLATDIQEKYQDKEKYEYEKPIRDVARDESLFVDVDFDIKASGYENYTDIAAVYQDPELTQRVGTHFGWNEEDKIMEITPPRWSVAGLGASEDLIQNQEDLLYGYDKVSTTLFDKEELKDWGNLKQYYMARFVDEKTGEKLEKPVITPFTVKHEIERTPNLKFNVNENGEAEFSWNKIEGAKAYYLVEYSYAPEKGYDMIGLIKGATDKTSWSPDSHVMFHTFSVSEADRNQEWVIEKYGEGTGPVVTENDMREYRYAVVAVNENGNSAISNSFSKHQIAKMVASYEEGKKSIEEEGSRYAESFEQLPSYRWVTMCDGRLVQKLIQYDIENAQEKKETWGEYENPDMSDLHNVEVEIVKIPYTIEGTPFTDVAVVENYKKETVKEDLKALQERQDALANRGGRTDAELIVEEEKDVPEEGTSEDDVYSSEYEVTANSALSAYLGANMMAGNEKIDLSAFNEAMDGNNLVDAWQEATYQNPLALGVKSASVSGKYMLVEYEQSKEEMLRKQKEIMKAVKDIVAEVITEDMTELEKEIALNDYLCEHAEYDMGALENAEKNNFKNVDKEFQDSFTPYGVLVKQVGVCASYAGAYKLLAEEAGLDCIVVTGYLDGSLPHAWNKVKVDGEWLIVDTTNNDNPYLFNALLNLPNNEADKVLVEDENYLMDAAISEYEAVQSEKEYYRISQKYYGEDQIAAALSTGLTQDGASTLRTEYSLNDEQFAAIAQQAAENSGSELKGTYWMGVIYLTK
;
A
#
# COMPACT_ATOMS: atom_id res chain seq x y z
N MET A 1 42.65 -59.14 7.11
CA MET A 1 41.70 -60.23 7.44
C MET A 1 40.51 -59.65 8.19
N LYS A 2 39.29 -59.84 7.65
CA LYS A 2 37.94 -59.86 8.27
C LYS A 2 37.50 -58.62 9.09
N ARG A 3 36.62 -57.77 8.53
CA ARG A 3 35.12 -57.71 8.69
C ARG A 3 34.68 -57.53 10.16
N ARG A 4 33.80 -56.57 10.52
CA ARG A 4 32.40 -56.44 10.04
C ARG A 4 31.74 -55.13 10.53
N LYS A 5 30.84 -54.58 9.70
CA LYS A 5 29.84 -53.53 10.00
C LYS A 5 28.80 -54.02 11.03
N ALA A 6 28.24 -53.09 11.79
CA ALA A 6 26.87 -53.14 12.32
C ALA A 6 26.25 -51.74 12.17
N ILE A 7 25.16 -51.68 11.41
CA ILE A 7 24.30 -50.53 11.18
C ILE A 7 23.22 -50.58 12.27
N ALA A 8 23.02 -49.47 12.99
CA ALA A 8 21.87 -49.28 13.86
C ALA A 8 20.96 -48.22 13.22
N PHE A 9 19.77 -48.67 12.83
CA PHE A 9 18.63 -47.86 12.42
C PHE A 9 18.13 -47.07 13.62
N ILE A 10 18.01 -45.74 13.49
CA ILE A 10 17.11 -44.93 14.31
C ILE A 10 16.21 -44.19 13.33
N CYS A 11 14.93 -44.52 13.41
CA CYS A 11 13.84 -43.91 12.65
C CYS A 11 13.59 -42.50 13.20
N THR A 12 13.94 -41.48 12.41
CA THR A 12 13.34 -40.16 12.50
C THR A 12 12.22 -40.08 11.47
N ALA A 13 10.98 -40.01 11.95
CA ALA A 13 9.82 -39.69 11.13
C ALA A 13 9.93 -38.21 10.74
N ALA A 14 10.36 -37.96 9.50
CA ALA A 14 10.17 -36.67 8.85
C ALA A 14 8.73 -36.66 8.30
N MET A 15 7.87 -35.85 8.91
CA MET A 15 6.62 -35.44 8.26
C MET A 15 7.00 -34.54 7.10
N ILE A 16 7.02 -35.11 5.90
CA ILE A 16 7.03 -34.38 4.64
C ILE A 16 5.58 -33.97 4.41
N SER A 17 5.23 -32.74 4.79
CA SER A 17 4.04 -32.07 4.29
C SER A 17 4.33 -31.59 2.87
N ALA A 18 4.18 -32.50 1.91
CA ALA A 18 4.07 -32.13 0.51
C ALA A 18 2.70 -31.47 0.32
N PHE A 19 2.66 -30.14 0.30
CA PHE A 19 1.60 -29.43 -0.39
C PHE A 19 1.76 -29.74 -1.88
N VAL A 20 1.04 -30.76 -2.33
CA VAL A 20 0.78 -30.95 -3.76
C VAL A 20 -0.15 -29.80 -4.14
N SER A 21 0.41 -28.78 -4.78
CA SER A 21 -0.38 -27.85 -5.59
C SER A 21 -1.23 -28.71 -6.53
N GLY A 22 -2.55 -28.69 -6.29
CA GLY A 22 -3.50 -29.46 -7.06
C GLY A 22 -3.47 -28.95 -8.48
N CYS A 23 -2.87 -29.72 -9.40
CA CYS A 23 -3.14 -29.59 -10.82
C CYS A 23 -4.65 -29.80 -11.02
N ILE A 24 -5.41 -28.72 -11.17
CA ILE A 24 -6.79 -28.77 -11.61
C ILE A 24 -6.77 -29.26 -13.06
N GLY A 25 -7.30 -30.46 -13.27
CA GLY A 25 -7.49 -31.01 -14.60
C GLY A 25 -8.41 -30.12 -15.41
N LYS A 26 -7.92 -29.63 -16.55
CA LYS A 26 -8.73 -28.98 -17.59
C LYS A 26 -9.77 -29.98 -18.11
N GLU A 27 -11.02 -29.89 -17.64
CA GLU A 27 -12.17 -30.41 -18.39
C GLU A 27 -12.60 -29.39 -19.44
N PRO A 28 -13.03 -29.83 -20.64
CA PRO A 28 -13.30 -28.92 -21.75
C PRO A 28 -14.65 -28.22 -21.54
N VAL A 29 -14.60 -26.91 -21.32
CA VAL A 29 -15.77 -26.04 -21.39
C VAL A 29 -16.36 -26.12 -22.81
N LYS A 30 -17.67 -26.33 -22.89
CA LYS A 30 -18.42 -26.33 -24.16
C LYS A 30 -18.28 -24.95 -24.82
N LYS A 31 -17.69 -24.91 -26.02
CA LYS A 31 -17.66 -23.72 -26.88
C LYS A 31 -19.08 -23.20 -27.14
N ALA A 32 -19.32 -21.93 -26.83
CA ALA A 32 -20.48 -21.19 -27.29
C ALA A 32 -20.27 -20.65 -28.72
N ASP A 33 -21.36 -20.60 -29.48
CA ASP A 33 -21.45 -20.07 -30.84
C ASP A 33 -21.11 -18.57 -30.91
N SER A 34 -20.72 -18.12 -32.11
CA SER A 34 -20.19 -16.80 -32.47
C SER A 34 -21.13 -15.58 -32.27
N LYS A 35 -21.97 -15.58 -31.24
CA LYS A 35 -22.98 -14.54 -30.94
C LYS A 35 -22.92 -14.03 -29.49
N GLY A 36 -21.75 -14.02 -28.84
CA GLY A 36 -21.40 -13.11 -27.75
C GLY A 36 -22.44 -12.79 -26.66
N THR A 37 -23.33 -13.71 -26.33
CA THR A 37 -24.39 -13.55 -25.32
C THR A 37 -23.89 -14.24 -24.06
N LEU A 38 -23.71 -13.49 -22.97
CA LEU A 38 -23.39 -14.05 -21.65
C LEU A 38 -24.44 -15.10 -21.27
N GLU A 39 -24.01 -16.17 -20.62
CA GLU A 39 -24.93 -17.15 -20.07
C GLU A 39 -25.60 -16.57 -18.82
N MET A 40 -26.93 -16.66 -18.78
CA MET A 40 -27.70 -16.35 -17.57
C MET A 40 -27.70 -17.59 -16.70
N VAL A 41 -27.21 -17.46 -15.47
CA VAL A 41 -27.24 -18.51 -14.46
C VAL A 41 -28.07 -18.03 -13.28
N SER A 42 -28.71 -18.96 -12.57
CA SER A 42 -29.38 -18.53 -11.35
C SER A 42 -28.33 -18.08 -10.33
N ASN A 43 -28.61 -16.99 -9.64
CA ASN A 43 -27.74 -16.41 -8.62
C ASN A 43 -27.43 -17.41 -7.52
N LYS A 44 -28.43 -18.21 -7.14
CA LYS A 44 -28.27 -19.32 -6.20
C LYS A 44 -27.29 -20.38 -6.70
N GLN A 45 -27.33 -20.71 -7.99
CA GLN A 45 -26.40 -21.68 -8.58
C GLN A 45 -24.97 -21.13 -8.54
N LEU A 46 -24.77 -19.87 -8.96
CA LEU A 46 -23.46 -19.22 -8.95
C LEU A 46 -22.86 -19.19 -7.54
N ALA A 47 -23.65 -18.77 -6.54
CA ALA A 47 -23.22 -18.75 -5.15
C ALA A 47 -22.85 -20.17 -4.65
N THR A 48 -23.68 -21.18 -4.94
CA THR A 48 -23.44 -22.58 -4.53
C THR A 48 -22.15 -23.13 -5.14
N ASP A 49 -21.95 -22.93 -6.44
CA ASP A 49 -20.76 -23.42 -7.15
C ASP A 49 -19.47 -22.81 -6.59
N ILE A 50 -19.52 -21.51 -6.23
CA ILE A 50 -18.38 -20.82 -5.61
C ILE A 50 -18.16 -21.32 -4.18
N GLN A 51 -19.20 -21.44 -3.35
CA GLN A 51 -19.07 -21.97 -1.99
C GLN A 51 -18.47 -23.39 -2.00
N GLU A 52 -18.93 -24.27 -2.88
CA GLU A 52 -18.36 -25.62 -3.03
C GLU A 52 -16.89 -25.59 -3.45
N LYS A 53 -16.48 -24.64 -4.32
CA LYS A 53 -15.07 -24.46 -4.72
C LYS A 53 -14.17 -24.02 -3.56
N TYR A 54 -14.70 -23.26 -2.61
CA TYR A 54 -13.94 -22.64 -1.50
C TYR A 54 -14.18 -23.30 -0.13
N GLN A 55 -15.05 -24.32 -0.02
CA GLN A 55 -15.43 -24.96 1.25
C GLN A 55 -14.25 -25.44 2.12
N ASP A 56 -13.16 -25.89 1.48
CA ASP A 56 -11.95 -26.39 2.14
C ASP A 56 -11.05 -25.27 2.67
N LYS A 57 -11.24 -24.03 2.18
CA LYS A 57 -10.53 -22.82 2.63
C LYS A 57 -11.29 -22.09 3.74
N GLU A 58 -12.60 -22.31 3.88
CA GLU A 58 -13.41 -21.66 4.92
C GLU A 58 -13.05 -22.15 6.32
N LYS A 59 -12.59 -21.23 7.17
CA LYS A 59 -12.17 -21.51 8.55
C LYS A 59 -13.33 -21.49 9.55
N TYR A 60 -14.41 -20.77 9.23
CA TYR A 60 -15.49 -20.42 10.17
C TYR A 60 -16.86 -20.55 9.53
N GLU A 61 -17.88 -20.76 10.35
CA GLU A 61 -19.29 -20.60 9.95
C GLU A 61 -19.80 -19.26 10.47
N TYR A 62 -20.56 -18.51 9.67
CA TYR A 62 -21.11 -17.21 10.09
C TYR A 62 -22.61 -17.31 10.39
N GLU A 63 -23.01 -16.77 11.54
CA GLU A 63 -24.40 -16.53 11.94
C GLU A 63 -24.84 -15.09 11.60
N LYS A 64 -26.15 -14.83 11.74
CA LYS A 64 -26.70 -13.49 11.51
C LYS A 64 -26.14 -12.50 12.54
N PRO A 65 -25.72 -11.30 12.13
CA PRO A 65 -25.15 -10.33 13.05
C PRO A 65 -26.20 -9.70 13.97
N ILE A 66 -25.73 -9.24 15.13
CA ILE A 66 -26.51 -8.44 16.08
C ILE A 66 -26.20 -6.97 15.80
N ARG A 67 -27.22 -6.12 15.67
CA ARG A 67 -27.03 -4.69 15.37
C ARG A 67 -27.36 -3.83 16.59
N ASP A 68 -26.66 -2.72 16.71
CA ASP A 68 -26.94 -1.63 17.65
C ASP A 68 -26.96 -2.05 19.12
N VAL A 69 -26.05 -2.96 19.51
CA VAL A 69 -25.82 -3.36 20.91
C VAL A 69 -25.48 -2.10 21.71
N ALA A 70 -26.22 -1.82 22.78
CA ALA A 70 -25.94 -0.65 23.60
C ALA A 70 -24.56 -0.77 24.26
N ARG A 71 -23.93 0.37 24.56
CA ARG A 71 -22.55 0.43 25.11
C ARG A 71 -22.36 -0.45 26.36
N ASP A 72 -23.38 -0.58 27.20
CA ASP A 72 -23.36 -1.35 28.45
C ASP A 72 -24.15 -2.66 28.41
N GLU A 73 -24.63 -3.07 27.24
CA GLU A 73 -25.47 -4.26 27.07
C GLU A 73 -24.61 -5.54 27.02
N SER A 74 -24.97 -6.51 27.86
CA SER A 74 -24.39 -7.85 27.82
C SER A 74 -24.95 -8.65 26.64
N LEU A 75 -24.13 -9.53 26.09
CA LEU A 75 -24.55 -10.54 25.12
C LEU A 75 -24.92 -11.84 25.82
N PHE A 76 -25.73 -12.66 25.16
CA PHE A 76 -26.22 -13.92 25.72
C PHE A 76 -26.01 -15.06 24.72
N VAL A 77 -25.51 -16.19 25.21
CA VAL A 77 -25.35 -17.43 24.46
C VAL A 77 -26.18 -18.51 25.13
N ASP A 78 -27.16 -19.04 24.39
CA ASP A 78 -27.96 -20.17 24.82
C ASP A 78 -27.12 -21.45 24.79
N VAL A 79 -27.04 -22.16 25.91
CA VAL A 79 -26.28 -23.42 26.04
C VAL A 79 -27.10 -24.44 26.83
N ASP A 80 -27.81 -25.30 26.11
CA ASP A 80 -28.72 -26.33 26.63
C ASP A 80 -28.02 -27.45 27.44
N PHE A 81 -26.68 -27.42 27.53
CA PHE A 81 -25.89 -28.36 28.34
C PHE A 81 -25.42 -27.75 29.68
N ASP A 82 -25.08 -28.61 30.64
CA ASP A 82 -24.54 -28.17 31.93
C ASP A 82 -23.04 -27.86 31.81
N ILE A 83 -22.70 -26.56 31.72
CA ILE A 83 -21.32 -26.06 31.69
C ILE A 83 -20.47 -26.62 32.84
N LYS A 84 -21.04 -26.76 34.05
CA LYS A 84 -20.27 -27.22 35.22
C LYS A 84 -19.94 -28.71 35.14
N ALA A 85 -20.75 -29.48 34.41
CA ALA A 85 -20.58 -30.92 34.25
C ALA A 85 -19.83 -31.29 32.96
N SER A 86 -19.65 -30.36 32.02
CA SER A 86 -19.01 -30.61 30.71
C SER A 86 -17.48 -30.65 30.76
N GLY A 87 -16.87 -30.22 31.87
CA GLY A 87 -15.43 -30.32 32.09
C GLY A 87 -14.58 -29.22 31.44
N TYR A 88 -15.20 -28.16 30.91
CA TYR A 88 -14.49 -26.96 30.47
C TYR A 88 -13.88 -26.22 31.66
N GLU A 89 -12.63 -25.76 31.52
CA GLU A 89 -11.93 -25.01 32.56
C GLU A 89 -12.25 -23.51 32.50
N ASN A 90 -12.51 -22.98 31.29
CA ASN A 90 -12.80 -21.56 31.08
C ASN A 90 -14.07 -21.39 30.22
N TYR A 91 -14.87 -20.35 30.52
CA TYR A 91 -16.00 -19.98 29.66
C TYR A 91 -15.56 -19.61 28.23
N THR A 92 -14.32 -19.15 28.06
CA THR A 92 -13.73 -18.88 26.74
C THR A 92 -13.53 -20.12 25.89
N ASP A 93 -13.54 -21.32 26.48
CA ASP A 93 -13.52 -22.57 25.74
C ASP A 93 -14.88 -22.87 25.07
N ILE A 94 -15.95 -22.16 25.50
CA ILE A 94 -17.32 -22.25 24.98
C ILE A 94 -17.58 -21.11 24.00
N ALA A 95 -17.36 -19.87 24.42
CA ALA A 95 -17.46 -18.69 23.55
C ALA A 95 -16.54 -17.55 24.00
N ALA A 96 -16.06 -16.75 23.06
CA ALA A 96 -15.24 -15.57 23.33
C ALA A 96 -15.52 -14.45 22.32
N VAL A 97 -15.18 -13.21 22.69
CA VAL A 97 -15.35 -12.03 21.83
C VAL A 97 -13.99 -11.58 21.31
N TYR A 98 -13.93 -11.16 20.06
CA TYR A 98 -12.74 -10.74 19.32
C TYR A 98 -12.97 -9.40 18.61
N GLN A 99 -11.89 -8.67 18.37
CA GLN A 99 -11.90 -7.42 17.61
C GLN A 99 -11.82 -7.66 16.10
N ASP A 100 -11.39 -8.85 15.68
CA ASP A 100 -11.10 -9.26 14.30
C ASP A 100 -11.86 -10.54 13.89
N PRO A 101 -12.17 -10.71 12.60
CA PRO A 101 -12.85 -11.90 12.09
C PRO A 101 -11.97 -13.16 12.10
N GLU A 102 -10.63 -13.02 12.16
CA GLU A 102 -9.67 -14.11 12.21
C GLU A 102 -9.56 -14.76 13.60
N LEU A 103 -10.25 -14.23 14.60
CA LEU A 103 -10.26 -14.70 15.99
C LEU A 103 -8.87 -14.65 16.66
N THR A 104 -8.05 -13.65 16.29
CA THR A 104 -6.70 -13.47 16.86
C THR A 104 -6.70 -12.46 18.00
N GLN A 105 -7.53 -11.42 17.94
CA GLN A 105 -7.54 -10.25 18.81
C GLN A 105 -8.61 -10.35 19.90
N ARG A 106 -8.41 -11.26 20.87
CA ARG A 106 -9.41 -11.54 21.92
C ARG A 106 -9.66 -10.36 22.85
N VAL A 107 -10.93 -10.04 23.09
CA VAL A 107 -11.40 -9.05 24.06
C VAL A 107 -11.52 -9.67 25.46
N GLY A 108 -11.07 -8.96 26.49
CA GLY A 108 -11.12 -9.38 27.90
C GLY A 108 -12.50 -9.26 28.55
N THR A 109 -13.51 -9.95 28.00
CA THR A 109 -14.89 -9.98 28.52
C THR A 109 -15.02 -10.79 29.82
N HIS A 110 -16.12 -10.58 30.55
CA HIS A 110 -16.46 -11.37 31.73
C HIS A 110 -17.71 -12.21 31.46
N PHE A 111 -17.85 -13.30 32.20
CA PHE A 111 -18.89 -14.29 31.95
C PHE A 111 -19.75 -14.53 33.18
N GLY A 112 -21.06 -14.54 32.97
CA GLY A 112 -22.08 -14.96 33.92
C GLY A 112 -22.72 -16.28 33.49
N TRP A 113 -23.12 -17.11 34.45
CA TRP A 113 -23.84 -18.36 34.16
C TRP A 113 -25.16 -18.41 34.91
N ASN A 114 -26.26 -18.48 34.17
CA ASN A 114 -27.59 -18.76 34.70
C ASN A 114 -27.94 -20.24 34.50
N GLU A 115 -27.85 -21.01 35.58
CA GLU A 115 -28.07 -22.46 35.55
C GLU A 115 -29.54 -22.85 35.34
N GLU A 116 -30.49 -21.99 35.72
CA GLU A 116 -31.93 -22.24 35.61
C GLU A 116 -32.39 -22.05 34.16
N ASP A 117 -31.97 -20.95 33.53
CA ASP A 117 -32.35 -20.60 32.17
C ASP A 117 -31.41 -21.17 31.11
N LYS A 118 -30.27 -21.74 31.52
CA LYS A 118 -29.24 -22.30 30.62
C LYS A 118 -28.64 -21.26 29.66
N ILE A 119 -28.41 -20.05 30.19
CA ILE A 119 -27.89 -18.92 29.44
C ILE A 119 -26.54 -18.49 30.00
N MET A 120 -25.54 -18.36 29.12
CA MET A 120 -24.27 -17.73 29.42
C MET A 120 -24.32 -16.25 29.05
N GLU A 121 -24.06 -15.37 30.01
CA GLU A 121 -23.97 -13.92 29.81
C GLU A 121 -22.51 -13.54 29.52
N ILE A 122 -22.28 -12.66 28.56
CA ILE A 122 -20.98 -12.08 28.23
C ILE A 122 -21.08 -10.56 28.39
N THR A 123 -20.40 -10.00 29.37
CA THR A 123 -20.41 -8.56 29.64
C THR A 123 -19.41 -7.81 28.75
N PRO A 124 -19.55 -6.47 28.63
CA PRO A 124 -18.46 -5.63 28.17
C PRO A 124 -17.14 -5.88 28.93
N PRO A 125 -15.99 -5.54 28.33
CA PRO A 125 -14.69 -5.67 28.99
C PRO A 125 -14.57 -4.76 30.22
N ARG A 126 -13.62 -5.09 31.11
CA ARG A 126 -13.39 -4.30 32.32
C ARG A 126 -13.03 -2.83 32.02
N TRP A 127 -12.26 -2.63 30.96
CA TRP A 127 -11.90 -1.32 30.44
C TRP A 127 -12.33 -1.25 28.99
N SER A 128 -12.83 -0.08 28.57
CA SER A 128 -13.25 0.14 27.19
C SER A 128 -12.08 -0.06 26.22
N VAL A 129 -12.37 -0.68 25.09
CA VAL A 129 -11.42 -0.83 23.99
C VAL A 129 -11.40 0.47 23.18
N ALA A 130 -10.21 0.92 22.78
CA ALA A 130 -10.01 2.15 22.02
C ALA A 130 -10.64 3.39 22.70
N GLY A 131 -10.47 3.52 24.02
CA GLY A 131 -10.93 4.69 24.78
C GLY A 131 -10.20 5.99 24.39
N LEU A 132 -10.67 7.14 24.88
CA LEU A 132 -10.10 8.45 24.53
C LEU A 132 -9.33 9.06 25.71
N GLY A 133 -8.08 9.47 25.49
CA GLY A 133 -7.22 10.08 26.49
C GLY A 133 -6.61 11.39 26.03
N ALA A 134 -6.65 12.42 26.87
CA ALA A 134 -6.02 13.71 26.60
C ALA A 134 -4.70 13.88 27.37
N SER A 135 -3.68 14.44 26.71
CA SER A 135 -2.43 14.83 27.37
C SER A 135 -2.61 16.13 28.16
N GLU A 136 -1.73 16.38 29.15
CA GLU A 136 -1.72 17.65 29.89
C GLU A 136 -1.52 18.86 28.96
N ASP A 137 -0.71 18.72 27.91
CA ASP A 137 -0.46 19.78 26.93
C ASP A 137 -1.73 20.11 26.14
N LEU A 138 -2.45 19.08 25.67
CA LEU A 138 -3.71 19.25 24.96
C LEU A 138 -4.77 19.90 25.85
N ILE A 139 -4.84 19.49 27.13
CA ILE A 139 -5.75 20.08 28.12
C ILE A 139 -5.43 21.57 28.34
N GLN A 140 -4.16 21.96 28.33
CA GLN A 140 -3.77 23.36 28.52
C GLN A 140 -4.00 24.23 27.27
N ASN A 141 -3.78 23.66 26.09
CA ASN A 141 -3.74 24.42 24.83
C ASN A 141 -5.04 24.34 24.01
N GLN A 142 -5.87 23.32 24.21
CA GLN A 142 -7.07 23.04 23.41
C GLN A 142 -8.32 22.67 24.24
N GLU A 143 -8.41 23.10 25.51
CA GLU A 143 -9.53 22.77 26.44
C GLU A 143 -10.92 23.02 25.82
N ASP A 144 -11.08 24.10 25.05
CA ASP A 144 -12.36 24.51 24.44
C ASP A 144 -12.91 23.47 23.44
N LEU A 145 -12.06 22.58 22.93
CA LEU A 145 -12.45 21.51 22.01
C LEU A 145 -12.53 20.13 22.70
N LEU A 146 -12.21 20.02 24.00
CA LEU A 146 -12.20 18.77 24.76
C LEU A 146 -13.55 18.44 25.42
N TYR A 147 -14.47 17.92 24.62
CA TYR A 147 -15.72 17.32 25.08
C TYR A 147 -15.47 16.01 25.84
N GLY A 148 -16.26 15.75 26.88
CA GLY A 148 -16.13 14.55 27.71
C GLY A 148 -15.00 14.60 28.76
N TYR A 149 -14.23 15.69 28.84
CA TYR A 149 -13.22 15.90 29.88
C TYR A 149 -13.85 16.45 31.17
N ASP A 150 -13.71 15.72 32.28
CA ASP A 150 -14.39 16.03 33.55
C ASP A 150 -13.48 16.70 34.61
N LYS A 151 -12.23 17.03 34.26
CA LYS A 151 -11.18 17.61 35.12
C LYS A 151 -10.71 16.71 36.27
N VAL A 152 -11.17 15.47 36.34
CA VAL A 152 -10.79 14.48 37.35
C VAL A 152 -9.91 13.40 36.73
N SER A 153 -10.22 12.99 35.50
CA SER A 153 -9.48 12.01 34.73
C SER A 153 -8.98 12.61 33.41
N THR A 154 -7.84 12.12 32.93
CA THR A 154 -7.38 12.37 31.55
C THR A 154 -8.11 11.49 30.53
N THR A 155 -8.95 10.56 30.99
CA THR A 155 -9.83 9.74 30.14
C THR A 155 -11.13 10.49 29.89
N LEU A 156 -11.54 10.57 28.63
CA LEU A 156 -12.76 11.24 28.20
C LEU A 156 -13.89 10.23 28.06
N PHE A 157 -15.11 10.65 28.41
CA PHE A 157 -16.32 9.82 28.33
C PHE A 157 -16.24 8.49 29.08
N ASP A 158 -15.58 8.45 30.24
CA ASP A 158 -15.50 7.24 31.08
C ASP A 158 -16.90 6.81 31.56
N LYS A 159 -17.20 5.51 31.48
CA LYS A 159 -18.51 4.89 31.71
C LYS A 159 -18.50 3.81 32.81
N GLU A 160 -17.45 3.76 33.63
CA GLU A 160 -17.23 2.76 34.69
C GLU A 160 -16.86 1.35 34.18
N GLU A 161 -16.40 0.47 35.08
CA GLU A 161 -15.95 -0.89 34.74
C GLU A 161 -17.11 -1.77 34.25
N LEU A 162 -16.87 -2.60 33.22
CA LEU A 162 -17.84 -3.57 32.65
C LEU A 162 -19.11 -2.94 32.04
N LYS A 163 -19.07 -1.63 31.81
CA LYS A 163 -20.20 -0.83 31.34
C LYS A 163 -19.98 -0.19 29.98
N ASP A 164 -18.90 -0.59 29.30
CA ASP A 164 -18.57 -0.01 28.02
C ASP A 164 -17.81 -0.97 27.09
N TRP A 165 -18.44 -1.31 25.97
CA TRP A 165 -17.76 -2.00 24.86
C TRP A 165 -16.65 -1.16 24.23
N GLY A 166 -16.61 0.15 24.46
CA GLY A 166 -15.59 1.03 23.89
C GLY A 166 -15.92 1.45 22.45
N ASN A 167 -14.93 2.01 21.76
CA ASN A 167 -15.16 2.83 20.56
C ASN A 167 -14.93 2.09 19.24
N LEU A 168 -14.78 0.77 19.25
CA LEU A 168 -14.81 -0.01 18.01
C LEU A 168 -16.23 -0.09 17.47
N LYS A 169 -16.37 -0.03 16.14
CA LYS A 169 -17.67 -0.13 15.48
C LYS A 169 -18.29 -1.53 15.63
N GLN A 170 -17.45 -2.56 15.52
CA GLN A 170 -17.87 -3.95 15.41
C GLN A 170 -16.94 -4.89 16.19
N TYR A 171 -17.50 -6.01 16.63
CA TYR A 171 -16.84 -7.12 17.30
C TYR A 171 -17.35 -8.46 16.75
N TYR A 172 -16.66 -9.54 17.11
CA TYR A 172 -16.98 -10.90 16.68
C TYR A 172 -17.12 -11.82 17.89
N MET A 173 -18.33 -12.33 18.13
CA MET A 173 -18.54 -13.36 19.14
C MET A 173 -18.38 -14.72 18.47
N ALA A 174 -17.37 -15.49 18.90
CA ALA A 174 -17.14 -16.84 18.41
C ALA A 174 -17.61 -17.88 19.43
N ARG A 175 -18.38 -18.86 18.95
CA ARG A 175 -18.80 -20.06 19.67
C ARG A 175 -18.01 -21.27 19.18
N PHE A 176 -17.45 -22.03 20.11
CA PHE A 176 -16.56 -23.17 19.82
C PHE A 176 -17.20 -24.54 20.06
N VAL A 177 -18.40 -24.56 20.62
CA VAL A 177 -19.10 -25.78 21.03
C VAL A 177 -20.55 -25.78 20.55
N ASP A 178 -21.08 -26.96 20.29
CA ASP A 178 -22.50 -27.15 19.97
C ASP A 178 -23.37 -26.79 21.18
N GLU A 179 -24.40 -25.95 20.97
CA GLU A 179 -25.28 -25.45 22.05
C GLU A 179 -26.01 -26.55 22.81
N LYS A 180 -26.25 -27.71 22.19
CA LYS A 180 -27.10 -28.77 22.79
C LYS A 180 -26.28 -29.82 23.51
N THR A 181 -25.16 -30.19 22.93
CA THR A 181 -24.33 -31.31 23.39
C THR A 181 -23.12 -30.85 24.18
N GLY A 182 -22.64 -29.62 23.95
CA GLY A 182 -21.38 -29.12 24.48
C GLY A 182 -20.15 -29.76 23.82
N GLU A 183 -20.31 -30.53 22.73
CA GLU A 183 -19.21 -31.06 21.96
C GLU A 183 -18.51 -29.95 21.16
N LYS A 184 -17.19 -30.04 21.00
CA LYS A 184 -16.41 -29.07 20.24
C LYS A 184 -16.80 -29.11 18.75
N LEU A 185 -17.05 -27.95 18.16
CA LEU A 185 -17.36 -27.80 16.75
C LEU A 185 -16.11 -28.03 15.87
N GLU A 186 -16.30 -28.54 14.65
CA GLU A 186 -15.23 -28.65 13.66
C GLU A 186 -14.76 -27.27 13.17
N LYS A 187 -15.72 -26.36 12.94
CA LYS A 187 -15.49 -24.95 12.64
C LYS A 187 -16.17 -24.07 13.70
N PRO A 188 -15.49 -23.06 14.26
CA PRO A 188 -16.15 -22.08 15.12
C PRO A 188 -17.28 -21.37 14.39
N VAL A 189 -18.33 -21.02 15.12
CA VAL A 189 -19.46 -20.22 14.62
C VAL A 189 -19.28 -18.77 15.07
N ILE A 190 -19.25 -17.84 14.13
CA ILE A 190 -19.01 -16.42 14.35
C ILE A 190 -20.32 -15.64 14.22
N THR A 191 -20.64 -14.85 15.23
CA THR A 191 -21.75 -13.89 15.26
C THR A 191 -21.16 -12.48 15.36
N PRO A 192 -21.06 -11.73 14.24
CA PRO A 192 -20.62 -10.33 14.30
C PRO A 192 -21.64 -9.47 15.05
N PHE A 193 -21.20 -8.44 15.77
CA PHE A 193 -22.12 -7.47 16.36
C PHE A 193 -21.60 -6.04 16.32
N THR A 194 -22.50 -5.08 16.08
CA THR A 194 -22.17 -3.65 16.08
C THR A 194 -22.59 -2.98 17.38
N VAL A 195 -21.80 -1.99 17.81
CA VAL A 195 -22.06 -1.21 19.02
C VAL A 195 -22.69 0.13 18.66
N LYS A 196 -23.78 0.49 19.34
CA LYS A 196 -24.45 1.77 19.17
C LYS A 196 -23.66 2.91 19.81
N HIS A 197 -23.36 3.94 19.03
CA HIS A 197 -22.60 5.13 19.45
C HIS A 197 -23.51 6.37 19.52
N GLU A 198 -23.11 7.40 20.29
CA GLU A 198 -23.91 8.63 20.42
C GLU A 198 -23.89 9.48 19.16
N ILE A 199 -22.84 9.36 18.33
CA ILE A 199 -22.81 9.85 16.96
C ILE A 199 -22.83 8.62 16.05
N GLU A 200 -23.95 8.42 15.35
CA GLU A 200 -24.20 7.21 14.55
C GLU A 200 -23.20 7.05 13.39
N ARG A 201 -22.83 8.15 12.73
CA ARG A 201 -21.92 8.10 11.58
C ARG A 201 -20.46 8.12 12.02
N THR A 202 -19.74 7.07 11.64
CA THR A 202 -18.28 6.98 11.76
C THR A 202 -17.59 7.85 10.70
N PRO A 203 -16.55 8.62 11.06
CA PRO A 203 -15.69 9.28 10.07
C PRO A 203 -14.98 8.27 9.15
N ASN A 204 -14.72 8.67 7.90
CA ASN A 204 -13.81 7.96 6.99
C ASN A 204 -12.51 8.76 6.91
N LEU A 205 -11.45 8.25 7.54
CA LEU A 205 -10.15 8.89 7.59
C LEU A 205 -9.40 8.66 6.28
N LYS A 206 -8.76 9.72 5.79
CA LYS A 206 -7.81 9.69 4.68
C LYS A 206 -6.50 10.30 5.15
N PHE A 207 -5.41 9.77 4.62
CA PHE A 207 -4.07 10.29 4.83
C PHE A 207 -3.45 10.61 3.48
N ASN A 208 -2.77 11.75 3.38
CA ASN A 208 -1.95 12.12 2.24
C ASN A 208 -0.78 13.01 2.70
N VAL A 209 0.25 13.08 1.87
CA VAL A 209 1.22 14.16 1.91
C VAL A 209 0.71 15.24 0.97
N ASN A 210 0.45 16.44 1.49
CA ASN A 210 -0.16 17.52 0.71
C ASN A 210 0.83 18.14 -0.30
N GLU A 211 0.37 19.11 -1.09
CA GLU A 211 1.17 19.82 -2.10
C GLU A 211 2.43 20.51 -1.54
N ASN A 212 2.44 20.82 -0.24
CA ASN A 212 3.60 21.39 0.45
C ASN A 212 4.53 20.32 1.05
N GLY A 213 4.26 19.03 0.82
CA GLY A 213 5.05 17.94 1.39
C GLY A 213 4.78 17.67 2.88
N GLU A 214 3.68 18.18 3.43
CA GLU A 214 3.31 18.00 4.84
C GLU A 214 2.28 16.88 5.01
N ALA A 215 2.38 16.14 6.12
CA ALA A 215 1.38 15.14 6.47
C ALA A 215 0.01 15.79 6.72
N GLU A 216 -1.04 15.29 6.08
CA GLU A 216 -2.42 15.75 6.27
C GLU A 216 -3.36 14.56 6.50
N PHE A 217 -4.16 14.66 7.55
CA PHE A 217 -5.30 13.79 7.80
C PHE A 217 -6.58 14.53 7.42
N SER A 218 -7.48 13.88 6.69
CA SER A 218 -8.76 14.47 6.30
C SER A 218 -9.91 13.48 6.39
N TRP A 219 -11.14 13.99 6.54
CA TRP A 219 -12.35 13.17 6.65
C TRP A 219 -13.59 13.93 6.19
N ASN A 220 -14.68 13.21 5.97
CA ASN A 220 -15.97 13.83 5.65
C ASN A 220 -16.60 14.48 6.88
N LYS A 221 -17.30 15.61 6.67
CA LYS A 221 -18.07 16.26 7.75
C LYS A 221 -19.18 15.33 8.24
N ILE A 222 -19.21 15.11 9.56
CA ILE A 222 -20.22 14.32 10.25
C ILE A 222 -21.29 15.24 10.85
N GLU A 223 -22.56 14.91 10.60
CA GLU A 223 -23.70 15.61 11.20
C GLU A 223 -23.74 15.36 12.71
N GLY A 224 -23.97 16.42 13.50
CA GLY A 224 -23.99 16.34 14.96
C GLY A 224 -22.62 16.40 15.65
N ALA A 225 -21.52 16.33 14.89
CA ALA A 225 -20.17 16.52 15.42
C ALA A 225 -19.88 18.00 15.71
N LYS A 226 -19.21 18.26 16.84
CA LYS A 226 -18.73 19.59 17.26
C LYS A 226 -17.22 19.74 17.11
N ALA A 227 -16.49 18.66 17.31
CA ALA A 227 -15.06 18.56 17.09
C ALA A 227 -14.70 17.15 16.60
N TYR A 228 -13.45 17.00 16.20
CA TYR A 228 -12.83 15.75 15.79
C TYR A 228 -11.49 15.61 16.48
N TYR A 229 -11.18 14.38 16.91
CA TYR A 229 -9.91 14.04 17.55
C TYR A 229 -9.13 13.10 16.66
N LEU A 230 -7.90 13.47 16.30
CA LEU A 230 -6.93 12.51 15.79
C LEU A 230 -6.31 11.79 16.99
N VAL A 231 -6.45 10.47 17.02
CA VAL A 231 -6.06 9.64 18.15
C VAL A 231 -5.05 8.60 17.71
N GLU A 232 -3.97 8.48 18.47
CA GLU A 232 -2.93 7.46 18.32
C GLU A 232 -3.24 6.30 19.27
N TYR A 233 -3.51 5.13 18.72
CA TYR A 233 -3.76 3.91 19.48
C TYR A 233 -2.57 2.97 19.38
N SER A 234 -2.19 2.32 20.49
CA SER A 234 -1.31 1.17 20.42
C SER A 234 -2.06 0.01 19.78
N TYR A 235 -1.39 -0.69 18.87
CA TYR A 235 -1.95 -1.82 18.16
C TYR A 235 -0.97 -3.00 18.20
N ALA A 236 -1.49 -4.21 18.34
CA ALA A 236 -0.69 -5.42 18.15
C ALA A 236 -1.51 -6.42 17.33
N PRO A 237 -0.97 -7.03 16.25
CA PRO A 237 -1.72 -7.94 15.40
C PRO A 237 -2.45 -9.06 16.16
N GLU A 238 -1.82 -9.61 17.20
CA GLU A 238 -2.37 -10.69 18.04
C GLU A 238 -3.34 -10.21 19.15
N LYS A 239 -3.55 -8.90 19.31
CA LYS A 239 -4.38 -8.36 20.40
C LYS A 239 -5.36 -7.27 20.00
N GLY A 240 -5.16 -6.66 18.83
CA GLY A 240 -5.94 -5.54 18.32
C GLY A 240 -5.58 -4.23 19.00
N TYR A 241 -6.55 -3.33 19.07
CA TYR A 241 -6.44 -2.08 19.80
C TYR A 241 -6.45 -2.35 21.30
N ASP A 242 -5.54 -1.69 22.02
CA ASP A 242 -5.48 -1.78 23.47
C ASP A 242 -5.92 -0.47 24.14
N MET A 243 -6.61 -0.60 25.29
CA MET A 243 -6.96 0.46 26.24
C MET A 243 -7.31 1.84 25.61
N ILE A 244 -6.77 2.91 26.20
CA ILE A 244 -7.06 4.32 25.90
C ILE A 244 -6.02 4.84 24.90
N GLY A 245 -6.47 5.38 23.77
CA GLY A 245 -5.65 6.09 22.80
C GLY A 245 -5.34 7.52 23.22
N LEU A 246 -4.21 8.05 22.74
CA LEU A 246 -3.77 9.39 23.05
C LEU A 246 -4.20 10.36 21.93
N ILE A 247 -4.98 11.38 22.29
CA ILE A 247 -5.36 12.43 21.35
C ILE A 247 -4.11 13.26 21.00
N LYS A 248 -3.77 13.29 19.71
CA LYS A 248 -2.64 14.04 19.15
C LYS A 248 -3.03 15.46 18.75
N GLY A 249 -4.30 15.64 18.38
CA GLY A 249 -4.85 16.96 18.08
C GLY A 249 -6.38 16.95 18.07
N ALA A 250 -6.97 18.07 18.49
CA ALA A 250 -8.39 18.34 18.39
C ALA A 250 -8.65 19.49 17.40
N THR A 251 -9.70 19.36 16.59
CA THR A 251 -10.07 20.37 15.58
C THR A 251 -11.57 20.39 15.34
N ASP A 252 -12.14 21.55 15.01
CA ASP A 252 -13.51 21.69 14.52
C ASP A 252 -13.61 21.61 12.97
N LYS A 253 -12.45 21.47 12.32
CA LYS A 253 -12.31 21.30 10.86
C LYS A 253 -12.37 19.83 10.47
N THR A 254 -12.44 19.59 9.16
CA THR A 254 -12.43 18.26 8.53
C THR A 254 -11.05 17.82 8.06
N SER A 255 -10.01 18.53 8.47
CA SER A 255 -8.61 18.13 8.28
C SER A 255 -7.75 18.60 9.44
N TRP A 256 -6.60 17.93 9.60
CA TRP A 256 -5.60 18.25 10.60
C TRP A 256 -4.21 17.81 10.11
N SER A 257 -3.22 18.66 10.35
CA SER A 257 -1.80 18.39 10.10
C SER A 257 -1.02 18.57 11.39
N PRO A 258 -0.01 17.71 11.66
CA PRO A 258 0.83 17.86 12.84
C PRO A 258 1.82 19.01 12.67
N ASP A 259 2.15 19.70 13.76
CA ASP A 259 3.21 20.73 13.77
C ASP A 259 4.62 20.12 13.57
N SER A 260 4.77 18.81 13.75
CA SER A 260 6.05 18.11 13.61
C SER A 260 5.87 16.65 13.19
N HIS A 261 6.69 16.21 12.24
CA HIS A 261 6.72 14.83 11.76
C HIS A 261 7.40 13.84 12.73
N VAL A 262 8.01 14.32 13.83
CA VAL A 262 8.68 13.48 14.84
C VAL A 262 7.73 12.46 15.46
N MET A 263 6.43 12.76 15.52
CA MET A 263 5.45 11.79 16.02
C MET A 263 5.40 10.49 15.20
N PHE A 264 5.79 10.55 13.92
CA PHE A 264 5.84 9.39 13.03
C PHE A 264 7.15 8.61 13.09
N HIS A 265 8.14 9.00 13.91
CA HIS A 265 9.41 8.29 14.00
C HIS A 265 9.26 6.82 14.43
N THR A 266 9.85 5.91 13.66
CA THR A 266 9.91 4.46 13.93
C THR A 266 11.35 3.92 13.89
N PHE A 267 12.32 4.76 14.26
CA PHE A 267 13.73 4.38 14.35
C PHE A 267 14.43 5.07 15.52
N SER A 268 15.54 4.48 15.97
CA SER A 268 16.42 5.02 17.02
C SER A 268 17.68 5.70 16.45
N VAL A 269 18.20 5.21 15.33
CA VAL A 269 19.32 5.82 14.58
C VAL A 269 19.02 5.69 13.10
N SER A 270 19.15 6.77 12.33
CA SER A 270 18.88 6.74 10.88
C SER A 270 19.91 5.89 10.14
N GLU A 271 19.58 5.52 8.91
CA GLU A 271 20.50 4.86 7.98
C GLU A 271 21.74 5.70 7.70
N ALA A 272 21.58 7.03 7.57
CA ALA A 272 22.70 7.95 7.37
C ALA A 272 23.74 7.91 8.50
N ASP A 273 23.30 7.76 9.74
CA ASP A 273 24.16 7.72 10.92
C ASP A 273 24.64 6.31 11.29
N ARG A 274 24.24 5.28 10.52
CA ARG A 274 24.48 3.87 10.86
C ARG A 274 25.97 3.52 11.03
N ASN A 275 26.84 4.16 10.25
CA ASN A 275 28.27 3.87 10.22
C ASN A 275 29.12 4.74 11.16
N GLN A 276 28.49 5.55 12.02
CA GLN A 276 29.24 6.30 13.03
C GLN A 276 29.87 5.35 14.07
N GLU A 277 31.10 5.65 14.49
CA GLU A 277 31.88 4.77 15.37
C GLU A 277 31.13 4.38 16.66
N TRP A 278 30.44 5.34 17.29
CA TRP A 278 29.66 5.08 18.51
C TRP A 278 28.40 4.23 18.26
N VAL A 279 27.83 4.28 17.05
CA VAL A 279 26.67 3.46 16.66
C VAL A 279 27.13 2.02 16.45
N ILE A 280 28.24 1.82 15.76
CA ILE A 280 28.86 0.51 15.57
C ILE A 280 29.26 -0.08 16.93
N GLU A 281 29.85 0.71 17.83
CA GLU A 281 30.21 0.26 19.19
C GLU A 281 28.98 -0.21 19.98
N LYS A 282 27.84 0.48 19.84
CA LYS A 282 26.61 0.19 20.61
C LYS A 282 25.73 -0.90 20.00
N TYR A 283 25.57 -0.90 18.67
CA TYR A 283 24.57 -1.70 17.95
C TYR A 283 25.18 -2.68 16.92
N GLY A 284 26.50 -2.63 16.70
CA GLY A 284 27.19 -3.43 15.70
C GLY A 284 27.08 -2.88 14.27
N GLU A 285 27.90 -3.43 13.38
CA GLU A 285 27.88 -3.13 11.94
C GLU A 285 26.50 -3.44 11.32
N GLY A 286 26.09 -2.65 10.33
CA GLY A 286 24.84 -2.84 9.59
C GLY A 286 24.66 -1.76 8.52
N THR A 287 23.67 -1.93 7.65
CA THR A 287 23.47 -1.05 6.48
C THR A 287 22.17 -0.24 6.53
N GLY A 288 21.18 -0.65 7.33
CA GLY A 288 19.91 0.07 7.51
C GLY A 288 19.81 0.83 8.84
N PRO A 289 18.68 1.53 9.07
CA PRO A 289 18.45 2.22 10.34
C PRO A 289 18.49 1.26 11.53
N VAL A 290 18.83 1.77 12.71
CA VAL A 290 18.72 1.03 13.96
C VAL A 290 17.28 1.15 14.46
N VAL A 291 16.58 0.02 14.53
CA VAL A 291 15.22 -0.11 15.05
C VAL A 291 15.27 -0.93 16.34
N THR A 292 14.71 -0.41 17.43
CA THR A 292 14.62 -1.09 18.73
C THR A 292 13.24 -1.72 18.94
N GLU A 293 13.08 -2.56 19.96
CA GLU A 293 11.76 -3.12 20.33
C GLU A 293 10.69 -2.05 20.56
N ASN A 294 11.06 -0.85 21.01
CA ASN A 294 10.12 0.25 21.18
C ASN A 294 9.66 0.83 19.84
N ASP A 295 10.56 0.86 18.86
CA ASP A 295 10.31 1.38 17.52
C ASP A 295 9.50 0.39 16.66
N MET A 296 9.56 -0.90 16.98
CA MET A 296 8.74 -1.95 16.38
C MET A 296 7.29 -1.99 16.89
N ARG A 297 6.94 -1.19 17.92
CA ARG A 297 5.56 -1.13 18.41
C ARG A 297 4.68 -0.41 17.41
N GLU A 298 3.66 -1.11 16.93
CA GLU A 298 2.71 -0.53 16.01
C GLU A 298 1.77 0.44 16.73
N TYR A 299 1.56 1.58 16.10
CA TYR A 299 0.56 2.56 16.50
C TYR A 299 -0.31 2.88 15.29
N ARG A 300 -1.63 2.92 15.46
CA ARG A 300 -2.55 3.29 14.37
C ARG A 300 -3.22 4.61 14.69
N TYR A 301 -3.31 5.48 13.70
CA TYR A 301 -4.00 6.77 13.80
C TYR A 301 -5.43 6.63 13.29
N ALA A 302 -6.41 7.02 14.10
CA ALA A 302 -7.82 7.08 13.72
C ALA A 302 -8.41 8.43 14.12
N VAL A 303 -9.53 8.81 13.51
CA VAL A 303 -10.28 10.01 13.87
C VAL A 303 -11.61 9.65 14.52
N VAL A 304 -11.98 10.42 15.55
CA VAL A 304 -13.24 10.27 16.28
C VAL A 304 -14.01 11.58 16.24
N ALA A 305 -15.28 11.53 15.81
CA ALA A 305 -16.18 12.67 15.91
C ALA A 305 -16.77 12.74 17.32
N VAL A 306 -16.91 13.95 17.87
CA VAL A 306 -17.38 14.14 19.25
C VAL A 306 -18.36 15.29 19.39
N ASN A 307 -19.20 15.23 20.43
CA ASN A 307 -20.05 16.32 20.89
C ASN A 307 -20.29 16.22 22.41
N GLU A 308 -21.23 17.02 22.94
CA GLU A 308 -21.53 17.07 24.38
C GLU A 308 -22.09 15.76 24.94
N ASN A 309 -22.68 14.91 24.08
CA ASN A 309 -23.39 13.71 24.48
C ASN A 309 -22.49 12.45 24.42
N GLY A 310 -21.44 12.46 23.59
CA GLY A 310 -20.59 11.30 23.40
C GLY A 310 -19.74 11.39 22.13
N ASN A 311 -19.42 10.23 21.57
CA ASN A 311 -18.53 10.10 20.43
C ASN A 311 -19.06 9.10 19.38
N SER A 312 -18.49 9.16 18.18
CA SER A 312 -18.65 8.12 17.17
C SER A 312 -17.76 6.92 17.48
N ALA A 313 -17.95 5.81 16.76
CA ALA A 313 -16.88 4.82 16.66
C ALA A 313 -15.60 5.44 16.08
N ILE A 314 -14.45 4.80 16.31
CA ILE A 314 -13.21 5.15 15.61
C ILE A 314 -13.38 4.88 14.11
N SER A 315 -12.77 5.73 13.28
CA SER A 315 -12.67 5.51 11.83
C SER A 315 -11.83 4.27 11.49
N ASN A 316 -11.74 3.95 10.20
CA ASN A 316 -10.57 3.25 9.66
C ASN A 316 -9.28 3.95 10.13
N SER A 317 -8.17 3.22 10.17
CA SER A 317 -6.93 3.73 10.73
C SER A 317 -5.75 3.55 9.78
N PHE A 318 -4.71 4.37 9.98
CA PHE A 318 -3.47 4.27 9.24
C PHE A 318 -2.34 3.83 10.17
N SER A 319 -1.54 2.87 9.71
CA SER A 319 -0.34 2.43 10.41
C SER A 319 0.68 3.56 10.52
N LYS A 320 1.28 3.72 11.69
CA LYS A 320 2.40 4.64 11.91
C LYS A 320 3.59 4.21 11.08
N HIS A 321 3.89 2.92 11.00
CA HIS A 321 5.01 2.40 10.21
C HIS A 321 4.81 2.63 8.71
N GLN A 322 3.58 2.51 8.21
CA GLN A 322 3.26 2.87 6.83
C GLN A 322 3.44 4.38 6.59
N ILE A 323 2.88 5.24 7.45
CA ILE A 323 3.07 6.71 7.36
C ILE A 323 4.55 7.09 7.44
N ALA A 324 5.34 6.41 8.28
CA ALA A 324 6.75 6.69 8.47
C ALA A 324 7.58 6.51 7.18
N LYS A 325 7.18 5.60 6.29
CA LYS A 325 7.78 5.42 4.96
C LYS A 325 7.43 6.55 3.98
N MET A 326 6.29 7.22 4.20
CA MET A 326 5.75 8.25 3.31
C MET A 326 6.18 9.67 3.69
N VAL A 327 6.41 9.92 4.99
CA VAL A 327 6.67 11.26 5.51
C VAL A 327 8.17 11.50 5.71
N ALA A 328 8.66 12.59 5.13
CA ALA A 328 10.04 13.03 5.31
C ALA A 328 10.29 13.60 6.72
N SER A 329 11.39 13.20 7.34
CA SER A 329 11.81 13.75 8.64
C SER A 329 12.69 14.98 8.47
N TYR A 330 13.78 14.87 7.72
CA TYR A 330 14.73 15.97 7.46
C TYR A 330 15.58 15.69 6.21
N GLU A 331 16.06 16.76 5.57
CA GLU A 331 17.06 16.69 4.50
C GLU A 331 18.42 16.26 5.05
N GLU A 332 19.09 15.31 4.38
CA GLU A 332 20.39 14.79 4.82
C GLU A 332 21.55 15.53 4.15
N GLY A 333 22.06 16.54 4.87
CA GLY A 333 23.16 17.37 4.42
C GLY A 333 24.52 16.66 4.40
N LYS A 334 24.79 15.63 5.23
CA LYS A 334 26.12 14.96 5.26
C LYS A 334 26.37 14.02 4.09
N LYS A 335 25.28 13.53 3.49
CA LYS A 335 25.32 12.68 2.28
C LYS A 335 25.36 13.51 1.00
N SER A 336 25.14 14.82 1.15
CA SER A 336 25.40 15.87 0.17
C SER A 336 26.80 16.44 0.46
N ILE A 337 27.56 16.83 -0.55
CA ILE A 337 28.98 17.26 -0.43
C ILE A 337 29.20 18.23 0.76
N GLU A 338 30.15 17.90 1.67
CA GLU A 338 30.35 18.53 3.00
C GLU A 338 30.76 20.03 3.03
N GLU A 339 31.03 20.71 1.91
CA GLU A 339 31.36 22.16 1.89
C GLU A 339 30.19 23.00 1.35
N GLU A 340 29.57 23.85 2.19
CA GLU A 340 28.44 24.75 1.83
C GLU A 340 27.37 24.14 0.91
N GLY A 341 27.23 22.81 0.98
CA GLY A 341 26.19 21.92 0.49
C GLY A 341 25.70 22.19 -0.93
N SER A 342 26.33 21.61 -1.96
CA SER A 342 25.73 21.20 -3.26
C SER A 342 24.91 22.22 -4.08
N ARG A 343 24.71 23.45 -3.59
CA ARG A 343 23.94 24.48 -4.31
C ARG A 343 24.68 24.89 -5.56
N TYR A 344 26.01 24.90 -5.50
CA TYR A 344 26.88 25.39 -6.55
C TYR A 344 27.19 24.29 -7.57
N ALA A 345 27.03 24.60 -8.84
CA ALA A 345 27.40 23.75 -9.97
C ALA A 345 28.10 24.60 -11.05
N GLU A 346 29.13 24.07 -11.71
CA GLU A 346 29.83 24.83 -12.77
C GLU A 346 29.01 24.99 -14.04
N SER A 347 27.94 24.20 -14.20
CA SER A 347 27.01 24.28 -15.33
C SER A 347 25.63 23.73 -14.95
N PHE A 348 24.63 23.98 -15.80
CA PHE A 348 23.27 23.46 -15.59
C PHE A 348 23.22 21.93 -15.61
N GLU A 349 24.06 21.28 -16.41
CA GLU A 349 24.11 19.82 -16.55
C GLU A 349 24.67 19.11 -15.31
N GLN A 350 25.50 19.82 -14.54
CA GLN A 350 26.06 19.32 -13.28
C GLN A 350 25.12 19.52 -12.09
N LEU A 351 24.00 20.22 -12.27
CA LEU A 351 23.00 20.34 -11.22
C LEU A 351 22.49 18.95 -10.82
N PRO A 352 22.37 18.66 -9.52
CA PRO A 352 21.92 17.36 -9.03
C PRO A 352 20.50 17.06 -9.53
N SER A 353 20.20 15.78 -9.75
CA SER A 353 18.83 15.36 -10.07
C SER A 353 18.00 15.10 -8.83
N TYR A 354 18.63 14.59 -7.77
CA TYR A 354 18.01 14.10 -6.55
C TYR A 354 18.67 14.69 -5.29
N ARG A 355 17.95 14.62 -4.16
CA ARG A 355 18.43 14.93 -2.82
C ARG A 355 18.18 13.76 -1.87
N TRP A 356 19.09 13.57 -0.94
CA TRP A 356 18.93 12.60 0.13
C TRP A 356 18.05 13.14 1.25
N VAL A 357 17.03 12.37 1.60
CA VAL A 357 16.08 12.67 2.66
C VAL A 357 16.05 11.50 3.63
N THR A 358 16.14 11.79 4.93
CA THR A 358 15.84 10.80 5.96
C THR A 358 14.33 10.78 6.16
N MET A 359 13.70 9.64 5.91
CA MET A 359 12.26 9.43 6.12
C MET A 359 11.98 9.19 7.61
N CYS A 360 10.72 9.25 8.02
CA CYS A 360 10.32 9.02 9.41
C CYS A 360 10.52 7.56 9.88
N ASP A 361 10.78 6.62 8.98
CA ASP A 361 11.23 5.26 9.30
C ASP A 361 12.77 5.13 9.43
N GLY A 362 13.49 6.24 9.26
CA GLY A 362 14.93 6.34 9.38
C GLY A 362 15.69 5.89 8.14
N ARG A 363 14.99 5.37 7.11
CA ARG A 363 15.63 5.05 5.83
C ARG A 363 16.07 6.31 5.11
N LEU A 364 17.14 6.16 4.35
CA LEU A 364 17.66 7.20 3.50
C LEU A 364 17.09 6.99 2.08
N VAL A 365 16.40 8.00 1.55
CA VAL A 365 15.71 7.95 0.26
C VAL A 365 16.16 9.11 -0.63
N GLN A 366 16.35 8.85 -1.93
CA GLN A 366 16.58 9.89 -2.92
C GLN A 366 15.24 10.41 -3.44
N LYS A 367 14.99 11.70 -3.24
CA LYS A 367 13.82 12.41 -3.77
C LYS A 367 14.24 13.33 -4.90
N LEU A 368 13.44 13.39 -5.97
CA LEU A 368 13.74 14.21 -7.14
C LEU A 368 13.68 15.70 -6.77
N ILE A 369 14.53 16.51 -7.40
CA ILE A 369 14.50 17.96 -7.26
C ILE A 369 13.52 18.56 -8.28
N GLN A 370 12.60 19.39 -7.83
CA GLN A 370 11.76 20.21 -8.69
C GLN A 370 12.32 21.63 -8.75
N TYR A 371 13.00 21.96 -9.85
CA TYR A 371 13.55 23.30 -10.09
C TYR A 371 12.45 24.27 -10.51
N ASP A 372 12.37 25.41 -9.83
CA ASP A 372 11.51 26.52 -10.20
C ASP A 372 12.17 27.37 -11.28
N ILE A 373 12.03 26.90 -12.51
CA ILE A 373 12.62 27.50 -13.71
C ILE A 373 12.06 28.91 -13.96
N GLU A 374 10.79 29.15 -13.64
CA GLU A 374 10.14 30.44 -13.87
C GLU A 374 10.72 31.54 -12.96
N ASN A 375 11.13 31.19 -11.74
CA ASN A 375 11.73 32.11 -10.78
C ASN A 375 13.27 32.10 -10.76
N ALA A 376 13.91 31.48 -11.76
CA ALA A 376 15.36 31.54 -11.95
C ALA A 376 15.85 32.98 -12.19
N GLN A 377 16.96 33.37 -11.54
CA GLN A 377 17.47 34.74 -11.56
C GLN A 377 18.98 34.80 -11.84
N GLU A 378 19.35 35.47 -12.93
CA GLU A 378 20.73 35.94 -13.14
C GLU A 378 21.09 37.00 -12.10
N LYS A 379 22.18 36.79 -11.37
CA LYS A 379 22.71 37.72 -10.37
C LYS A 379 24.20 37.95 -10.56
N LYS A 380 24.67 39.11 -10.09
CA LYS A 380 26.09 39.37 -9.86
C LYS A 380 26.33 39.41 -8.36
N GLU A 381 27.28 38.63 -7.89
CA GLU A 381 27.69 38.61 -6.48
C GLU A 381 29.18 38.92 -6.35
N THR A 382 29.57 39.40 -5.17
CA THR A 382 30.98 39.66 -4.86
C THR A 382 31.45 38.60 -3.88
N TRP A 383 32.37 37.75 -4.31
CA TRP A 383 32.91 36.66 -3.51
C TRP A 383 34.37 36.95 -3.13
N GLY A 384 34.84 36.35 -2.05
CA GLY A 384 36.23 36.42 -1.63
C GLY A 384 36.99 35.21 -2.14
N GLU A 385 38.02 35.43 -2.96
CA GLU A 385 38.89 34.38 -3.51
C GLU A 385 40.26 34.43 -2.83
N TYR A 386 40.79 33.27 -2.44
CA TYR A 386 42.10 33.11 -1.81
C TYR A 386 42.69 31.75 -2.16
N GLU A 387 44.01 31.67 -2.37
CA GLU A 387 44.74 30.41 -2.57
C GLU A 387 45.43 29.95 -1.27
N ASN A 388 45.84 30.87 -0.39
CA ASN A 388 46.55 30.51 0.82
C ASN A 388 45.57 30.17 1.95
N PRO A 389 45.73 29.04 2.67
CA PRO A 389 44.83 28.65 3.76
C PRO A 389 44.73 29.66 4.91
N ASP A 390 45.67 30.60 5.01
CA ASP A 390 45.65 31.70 5.97
C ASP A 390 44.91 32.95 5.48
N MET A 391 44.29 32.87 4.29
CA MET A 391 43.55 33.94 3.60
C MET A 391 44.40 35.21 3.37
N SER A 392 45.73 35.08 3.35
CA SER A 392 46.63 36.24 3.23
C SER A 392 46.55 36.96 1.88
N ASP A 393 46.02 36.29 0.85
CA ASP A 393 45.81 36.77 -0.51
C ASP A 393 44.32 36.97 -0.86
N LEU A 394 43.44 36.99 0.16
CA LEU A 394 42.02 37.22 -0.04
C LEU A 394 41.76 38.51 -0.82
N HIS A 395 41.07 38.38 -1.94
CA HIS A 395 40.62 39.49 -2.75
C HIS A 395 39.19 39.26 -3.25
N ASN A 396 38.50 40.34 -3.57
CA ASN A 396 37.12 40.25 -4.02
C ASN A 396 37.06 40.07 -5.54
N VAL A 397 36.25 39.11 -5.98
CA VAL A 397 35.91 38.88 -7.38
C VAL A 397 34.41 39.03 -7.60
N GLU A 398 34.02 39.61 -8.74
CA GLU A 398 32.62 39.64 -9.16
C GLU A 398 32.32 38.38 -9.96
N VAL A 399 31.39 37.56 -9.45
CA VAL A 399 30.96 36.32 -10.09
C VAL A 399 29.53 36.51 -10.60
N GLU A 400 29.31 36.16 -11.86
CA GLU A 400 27.96 36.09 -12.43
C GLU A 400 27.42 34.69 -12.23
N ILE A 401 26.22 34.58 -11.65
CA ILE A 401 25.59 33.31 -11.29
C ILE A 401 24.14 33.29 -11.73
N VAL A 402 23.56 32.09 -11.83
CA VAL A 402 22.10 31.91 -11.93
C VAL A 402 21.62 31.23 -10.65
N LYS A 403 20.69 31.86 -9.94
CA LYS A 403 20.02 31.26 -8.78
C LYS A 403 18.69 30.66 -9.20
N ILE A 404 18.47 29.39 -8.90
CA ILE A 404 17.26 28.63 -9.27
C ILE A 404 16.66 28.08 -7.97
N PRO A 405 15.53 28.61 -7.49
CA PRO A 405 14.81 28.00 -6.38
C PRO A 405 14.43 26.57 -6.72
N TYR A 406 14.36 25.70 -5.73
CA TYR A 406 13.87 24.34 -5.92
C TYR A 406 13.18 23.81 -4.66
N THR A 407 12.33 22.81 -4.88
CA THR A 407 11.70 22.00 -3.84
C THR A 407 12.16 20.56 -3.99
N ILE A 408 12.31 19.83 -2.88
CA ILE A 408 12.52 18.39 -2.90
C ILE A 408 11.15 17.71 -2.94
N GLU A 409 10.89 16.95 -4.01
CA GLU A 409 9.57 16.38 -4.29
C GLU A 409 8.99 15.56 -3.14
N GLY A 410 7.71 15.79 -2.84
CA GLY A 410 7.00 15.12 -1.75
C GLY A 410 7.43 15.54 -0.34
N THR A 411 8.16 16.66 -0.20
CA THR A 411 8.66 17.15 1.09
C THR A 411 8.49 18.67 1.22
N PRO A 412 8.49 19.23 2.46
CA PRO A 412 8.42 20.67 2.66
C PRO A 412 9.77 21.36 2.48
N PHE A 413 10.80 20.64 2.05
CA PHE A 413 12.17 21.15 1.96
C PHE A 413 12.37 21.92 0.66
N THR A 414 12.82 23.16 0.80
CA THR A 414 13.07 24.09 -0.29
C THR A 414 14.44 24.69 -0.14
N ASP A 415 15.09 24.98 -1.26
CA ASP A 415 16.39 25.63 -1.27
C ASP A 415 16.65 26.35 -2.61
N VAL A 416 17.87 26.83 -2.84
CA VAL A 416 18.27 27.55 -4.05
C VAL A 416 19.56 26.95 -4.61
N ALA A 417 19.48 26.43 -5.83
CA ALA A 417 20.63 26.05 -6.62
C ALA A 417 21.28 27.28 -7.25
N VAL A 418 22.59 27.19 -7.49
CA VAL A 418 23.46 28.25 -8.00
C VAL A 418 24.31 27.67 -9.11
N VAL A 419 24.13 28.17 -10.33
CA VAL A 419 24.97 27.80 -11.47
C VAL A 419 26.02 28.87 -11.68
N GLU A 420 27.27 28.46 -11.65
CA GLU A 420 28.45 29.23 -11.98
C GLU A 420 28.78 29.09 -13.48
N ASN A 421 29.67 29.94 -14.00
CA ASN A 421 30.29 29.78 -15.32
C ASN A 421 29.36 29.44 -16.51
N TYR A 422 28.15 30.01 -16.52
CA TYR A 422 27.15 29.80 -17.57
C TYR A 422 27.34 30.74 -18.77
N LYS A 423 26.77 30.37 -19.92
CA LYS A 423 26.68 31.26 -21.09
C LYS A 423 25.35 32.00 -21.06
N LYS A 424 25.40 33.33 -20.97
CA LYS A 424 24.21 34.20 -20.94
C LYS A 424 23.28 34.00 -22.13
N GLU A 425 23.84 33.65 -23.28
CA GLU A 425 23.07 33.44 -24.50
C GLU A 425 22.25 32.15 -24.49
N THR A 426 22.57 31.18 -23.60
CA THR A 426 21.93 29.86 -23.57
C THR A 426 21.11 29.58 -22.32
N VAL A 427 21.08 30.49 -21.33
CA VAL A 427 20.39 30.27 -20.04
C VAL A 427 18.97 29.74 -20.22
N LYS A 428 18.20 30.25 -21.19
CA LYS A 428 16.82 29.80 -21.40
C LYS A 428 16.76 28.39 -21.96
N GLU A 429 17.64 28.06 -22.90
CA GLU A 429 17.78 26.74 -23.46
C GLU A 429 18.26 25.73 -22.41
N ASP A 430 19.23 26.13 -21.57
CA ASP A 430 19.81 25.30 -20.51
C ASP A 430 18.78 25.02 -19.40
N LEU A 431 18.00 26.04 -19.00
CA LEU A 431 16.88 25.88 -18.07
C LEU A 431 15.78 24.97 -18.63
N LYS A 432 15.49 25.06 -19.93
CA LYS A 432 14.54 24.16 -20.60
C LYS A 432 15.06 22.73 -20.62
N ALA A 433 16.34 22.53 -20.91
CA ALA A 433 16.97 21.21 -20.87
C ALA A 433 17.00 20.63 -19.45
N LEU A 434 17.18 21.47 -18.43
CA LEU A 434 17.09 21.06 -17.03
C LEU A 434 15.67 20.58 -16.68
N GLN A 435 14.63 21.31 -17.10
CA GLN A 435 13.24 20.88 -16.93
C GLN A 435 12.97 19.55 -17.63
N GLU A 436 13.35 19.44 -18.91
CA GLU A 436 13.18 18.20 -19.70
C GLU A 436 13.89 16.99 -19.06
N ARG A 437 15.05 17.21 -18.43
CA ARG A 437 15.74 16.18 -17.66
C ARG A 437 14.94 15.78 -16.43
N GLN A 438 14.44 16.72 -15.63
CA GLN A 438 13.64 16.41 -14.44
C GLN A 438 12.34 15.70 -14.81
N ASP A 439 11.64 16.16 -15.84
CA ASP A 439 10.39 15.54 -16.34
C ASP A 439 10.61 14.09 -16.79
N ALA A 440 11.77 13.80 -17.40
CA ALA A 440 12.13 12.46 -17.84
C ALA A 440 12.67 11.55 -16.72
N LEU A 441 13.04 12.11 -15.57
CA LEU A 441 13.44 11.37 -14.37
C LEU A 441 12.30 11.19 -13.36
N ALA A 442 11.21 11.94 -13.51
CA ALA A 442 10.03 11.81 -12.68
C ALA A 442 9.39 10.44 -12.85
N ASN A 443 9.14 9.78 -11.71
CA ASN A 443 8.36 8.57 -11.66
C ASN A 443 6.88 8.90 -11.92
N ARG A 444 6.14 7.94 -12.46
CA ARG A 444 4.79 8.12 -12.97
C ARG A 444 3.84 7.16 -12.26
N GLY A 445 2.77 7.72 -11.70
CA GLY A 445 1.75 7.00 -10.93
C GLY A 445 0.38 7.00 -11.59
N GLY A 446 -0.66 7.38 -10.85
CA GLY A 446 -1.99 7.59 -11.43
C GLY A 446 -2.94 6.41 -11.29
N ARG A 447 -3.30 6.08 -10.05
CA ARG A 447 -4.45 5.22 -9.74
C ARG A 447 -5.64 6.05 -9.25
N THR A 448 -6.85 5.62 -9.58
CA THR A 448 -8.08 6.07 -8.90
C THR A 448 -8.69 4.93 -8.11
N ASP A 449 -9.27 5.25 -6.95
CA ASP A 449 -9.84 4.23 -6.06
C ASP A 449 -11.37 4.23 -6.11
N ALA A 450 -11.93 3.05 -6.39
CA ALA A 450 -13.37 2.84 -6.27
C ALA A 450 -13.78 2.79 -4.78
N GLU A 451 -14.75 3.62 -4.40
CA GLU A 451 -15.22 3.68 -3.01
C GLU A 451 -16.43 2.74 -2.80
N LEU A 452 -16.36 1.89 -1.77
CA LEU A 452 -17.51 1.15 -1.26
C LEU A 452 -18.15 1.93 -0.11
N ILE A 453 -19.36 2.43 -0.34
CA ILE A 453 -20.15 3.14 0.66
C ILE A 453 -21.11 2.15 1.33
N VAL A 454 -20.74 1.68 2.51
CA VAL A 454 -21.66 0.90 3.36
C VAL A 454 -22.64 1.88 4.04
N GLU A 455 -23.71 2.28 3.33
CA GLU A 455 -24.81 3.05 3.94
C GLU A 455 -25.67 2.14 4.84
N GLU A 456 -25.95 2.59 6.07
CA GLU A 456 -26.96 1.98 6.92
C GLU A 456 -28.35 2.41 6.41
N GLU A 457 -29.14 1.42 6.00
CA GLU A 457 -30.47 1.45 5.37
C GLU A 457 -31.02 2.83 4.94
N LYS A 458 -30.96 3.10 3.63
CA LYS A 458 -31.96 3.95 2.96
C LYS A 458 -32.86 3.09 2.07
N ASP A 459 -34.13 3.50 2.04
CA ASP A 459 -35.24 2.88 1.33
C ASP A 459 -34.85 2.34 -0.06
N VAL A 460 -35.14 1.06 -0.25
CA VAL A 460 -34.97 0.30 -1.49
C VAL A 460 -35.80 0.95 -2.60
N PRO A 461 -35.24 1.28 -3.77
CA PRO A 461 -36.05 1.56 -4.95
C PRO A 461 -36.80 0.28 -5.36
N GLU A 462 -38.12 0.30 -5.25
CA GLU A 462 -38.98 -0.76 -5.76
C GLU A 462 -38.97 -0.81 -7.30
N GLU A 463 -38.92 -2.05 -7.79
CA GLU A 463 -39.23 -2.56 -9.13
C GLU A 463 -38.22 -2.41 -10.29
N GLY A 464 -37.74 -3.57 -10.77
CA GLY A 464 -37.10 -3.72 -12.09
C GLY A 464 -36.43 -5.07 -12.41
N THR A 465 -37.23 -6.08 -12.77
CA THR A 465 -36.92 -7.38 -13.45
C THR A 465 -36.10 -8.49 -12.74
N SER A 466 -36.83 -9.57 -12.42
CA SER A 466 -36.46 -10.97 -12.06
C SER A 466 -35.31 -11.22 -11.09
N GLU A 467 -35.68 -11.55 -9.86
CA GLU A 467 -34.85 -11.75 -8.66
C GLU A 467 -33.94 -13.00 -8.63
N ASP A 468 -33.78 -13.76 -9.71
CA ASP A 468 -33.06 -15.05 -9.62
C ASP A 468 -31.93 -15.26 -10.62
N ASP A 469 -31.84 -14.55 -11.76
CA ASP A 469 -30.81 -14.83 -12.76
C ASP A 469 -29.80 -13.68 -12.89
N VAL A 470 -28.52 -14.03 -12.82
CA VAL A 470 -27.37 -13.13 -13.02
C VAL A 470 -26.58 -13.57 -14.25
N TYR A 471 -25.88 -12.63 -14.86
CA TYR A 471 -24.96 -13.00 -15.91
C TYR A 471 -23.72 -13.66 -15.30
N SER A 472 -23.25 -14.74 -15.93
CA SER A 472 -21.98 -15.40 -15.58
C SER A 472 -20.86 -14.88 -16.48
N SER A 473 -19.70 -14.59 -15.89
CA SER A 473 -18.46 -14.31 -16.63
C SER A 473 -17.85 -15.62 -17.16
N GLU A 474 -17.30 -15.59 -18.37
CA GLU A 474 -16.53 -16.71 -18.93
C GLU A 474 -15.05 -16.70 -18.51
N TYR A 475 -14.60 -15.64 -17.83
CA TYR A 475 -13.22 -15.44 -17.40
C TYR A 475 -12.97 -15.98 -16.00
N GLU A 476 -11.76 -16.47 -15.77
CA GLU A 476 -11.34 -16.94 -14.45
C GLU A 476 -11.28 -15.77 -13.45
N VAL A 477 -11.67 -16.06 -12.21
CA VAL A 477 -11.68 -15.08 -11.11
C VAL A 477 -10.48 -15.38 -10.20
N THR A 478 -9.69 -14.35 -9.90
CA THR A 478 -8.63 -14.40 -8.91
C THR A 478 -9.15 -13.85 -7.57
N ALA A 479 -9.09 -14.68 -6.52
CA ALA A 479 -9.64 -14.40 -5.20
C ALA A 479 -9.07 -15.34 -4.12
N ASN A 480 -9.01 -14.86 -2.87
CA ASN A 480 -8.60 -15.67 -1.72
C ASN A 480 -9.78 -16.13 -0.85
N SER A 481 -10.96 -15.53 -1.01
CA SER A 481 -12.19 -15.94 -0.32
C SER A 481 -13.34 -16.27 -1.29
N ALA A 482 -14.34 -17.02 -0.79
CA ALA A 482 -15.56 -17.32 -1.54
C ALA A 482 -16.34 -16.03 -1.87
N LEU A 483 -16.44 -15.11 -0.91
CA LEU A 483 -17.08 -13.81 -1.09
C LEU A 483 -16.38 -12.98 -2.17
N SER A 484 -15.06 -12.81 -2.11
CA SER A 484 -14.30 -12.07 -3.13
C SER A 484 -14.47 -12.69 -4.51
N ALA A 485 -14.45 -14.03 -4.60
CA ALA A 485 -14.67 -14.74 -5.86
C ALA A 485 -16.06 -14.47 -6.44
N TYR A 486 -17.08 -14.47 -5.58
CA TYR A 486 -18.46 -14.20 -5.98
C TYR A 486 -18.68 -12.74 -6.40
N LEU A 487 -18.08 -11.78 -5.69
CA LEU A 487 -18.08 -10.37 -6.09
C LEU A 487 -17.36 -10.18 -7.42
N GLY A 488 -16.16 -10.74 -7.59
CA GLY A 488 -15.37 -10.65 -8.82
C GLY A 488 -16.11 -11.25 -10.03
N ALA A 489 -16.75 -12.41 -9.87
CA ALA A 489 -17.56 -13.03 -10.92
C ALA A 489 -18.72 -12.13 -11.37
N ASN A 490 -19.43 -11.52 -10.40
CA ASN A 490 -20.54 -10.62 -10.68
C ASN A 490 -20.08 -9.32 -11.35
N MET A 491 -18.97 -8.74 -10.88
CA MET A 491 -18.42 -7.49 -11.42
C MET A 491 -17.87 -7.64 -12.83
N MET A 492 -17.17 -8.74 -13.12
CA MET A 492 -16.74 -9.06 -14.49
C MET A 492 -17.92 -9.30 -15.44
N ALA A 493 -19.08 -9.72 -14.93
CA ALA A 493 -20.31 -9.84 -15.72
C ALA A 493 -21.11 -8.53 -15.82
N GLY A 494 -20.64 -7.45 -15.19
CA GLY A 494 -21.29 -6.14 -15.15
C GLY A 494 -22.63 -6.16 -14.41
N ASN A 495 -22.81 -7.03 -13.42
CA ASN A 495 -24.03 -7.05 -12.62
C ASN A 495 -24.05 -5.83 -11.69
N GLU A 496 -25.08 -5.00 -11.81
CA GLU A 496 -25.25 -3.78 -11.00
C GLU A 496 -25.87 -4.06 -9.62
N LYS A 497 -26.46 -5.25 -9.44
CA LYS A 497 -27.12 -5.67 -8.21
C LYS A 497 -26.69 -7.09 -7.87
N ILE A 498 -26.02 -7.24 -6.73
CA ILE A 498 -25.46 -8.51 -6.24
C ILE A 498 -26.19 -8.88 -4.95
N ASP A 499 -26.80 -10.06 -4.88
CA ASP A 499 -27.43 -10.56 -3.66
C ASP A 499 -26.37 -11.23 -2.76
N LEU A 500 -26.23 -10.72 -1.54
CA LEU A 500 -25.25 -11.19 -0.56
C LEU A 500 -25.82 -12.26 0.38
N SER A 501 -27.10 -12.65 0.24
CA SER A 501 -27.79 -13.55 1.19
C SER A 501 -27.19 -14.94 1.34
N ALA A 502 -26.37 -15.38 0.37
CA ALA A 502 -25.69 -16.67 0.44
C ALA A 502 -24.39 -16.61 1.26
N PHE A 503 -23.84 -15.41 1.50
CA PHE A 503 -22.56 -15.17 2.15
C PHE A 503 -22.80 -14.39 3.45
N ASN A 504 -22.98 -15.10 4.56
CA ASN A 504 -23.24 -14.46 5.85
C ASN A 504 -22.07 -13.57 6.30
N GLU A 505 -20.85 -13.92 5.88
CA GLU A 505 -19.63 -13.14 6.08
C GLU A 505 -19.64 -11.79 5.35
N ALA A 506 -20.52 -11.57 4.36
CA ALA A 506 -20.72 -10.28 3.72
C ALA A 506 -21.49 -9.28 4.60
N MET A 507 -22.12 -9.76 5.68
CA MET A 507 -22.81 -8.89 6.64
C MET A 507 -21.84 -8.22 7.62
N ASP A 508 -20.61 -8.72 7.70
CA ASP A 508 -19.47 -8.05 8.31
C ASP A 508 -18.94 -6.97 7.35
N GLY A 509 -19.02 -5.71 7.78
CA GLY A 509 -18.63 -4.57 6.96
C GLY A 509 -17.13 -4.53 6.62
N ASN A 510 -16.25 -5.04 7.48
CA ASN A 510 -14.81 -5.03 7.22
C ASN A 510 -14.46 -6.10 6.18
N ASN A 511 -14.87 -7.35 6.43
CA ASN A 511 -14.64 -8.45 5.50
C ASN A 511 -15.29 -8.18 4.12
N LEU A 512 -16.43 -7.48 4.08
CA LEU A 512 -17.03 -7.06 2.81
C LEU A 512 -16.18 -6.05 2.04
N VAL A 513 -15.54 -5.09 2.74
CA VAL A 513 -14.66 -4.09 2.12
C VAL A 513 -13.42 -4.78 1.55
N ASP A 514 -12.76 -5.66 2.31
CA ASP A 514 -11.58 -6.39 1.85
C ASP A 514 -11.91 -7.27 0.63
N ALA A 515 -13.02 -8.01 0.71
CA ALA A 515 -13.47 -8.86 -0.39
C ALA A 515 -13.82 -8.06 -1.64
N TRP A 516 -14.40 -6.87 -1.47
CA TRP A 516 -14.68 -5.92 -2.56
C TRP A 516 -13.40 -5.38 -3.20
N GLN A 517 -12.43 -4.98 -2.38
CA GLN A 517 -11.14 -4.45 -2.83
C GLN A 517 -10.36 -5.52 -3.59
N GLU A 518 -10.23 -6.73 -3.03
CA GLU A 518 -9.62 -7.88 -3.70
C GLU A 518 -10.32 -8.17 -5.04
N ALA A 519 -11.66 -8.23 -5.03
CA ALA A 519 -12.41 -8.49 -6.23
C ALA A 519 -12.19 -7.40 -7.31
N THR A 520 -12.01 -6.15 -6.92
CA THR A 520 -11.78 -5.01 -7.81
C THR A 520 -10.37 -5.06 -8.41
N TYR A 521 -9.32 -5.20 -7.59
CA TYR A 521 -7.93 -5.09 -8.07
C TYR A 521 -7.39 -6.39 -8.65
N GLN A 522 -7.81 -7.56 -8.14
CA GLN A 522 -7.34 -8.84 -8.64
C GLN A 522 -8.12 -9.33 -9.87
N ASN A 523 -9.14 -8.60 -10.34
CA ASN A 523 -9.88 -8.98 -11.54
C ASN A 523 -9.95 -7.81 -12.53
N PRO A 524 -8.86 -7.52 -13.29
CA PRO A 524 -8.77 -6.35 -14.17
C PRO A 524 -9.83 -6.29 -15.29
N LEU A 525 -10.58 -7.38 -15.52
CA LEU A 525 -11.70 -7.43 -16.46
C LEU A 525 -13.02 -6.91 -15.84
N ALA A 526 -13.08 -6.61 -14.54
CA ALA A 526 -14.17 -5.86 -13.91
C ALA A 526 -14.06 -4.36 -14.27
N LEU A 527 -14.23 -4.05 -15.57
CA LEU A 527 -13.85 -2.76 -16.14
C LEU A 527 -14.77 -1.61 -15.68
N GLY A 528 -14.16 -0.55 -15.14
CA GLY A 528 -14.85 0.70 -14.83
C GLY A 528 -15.80 0.58 -13.65
N VAL A 529 -15.44 -0.21 -12.64
CA VAL A 529 -16.10 -0.18 -11.33
C VAL A 529 -15.84 1.20 -10.71
N LYS A 530 -16.90 2.00 -10.53
CA LYS A 530 -16.80 3.39 -10.06
C LYS A 530 -17.01 3.49 -8.56
N SER A 531 -18.07 2.86 -8.07
CA SER A 531 -18.42 2.82 -6.66
C SER A 531 -19.34 1.65 -6.38
N ALA A 532 -19.51 1.30 -5.12
CA ALA A 532 -20.57 0.40 -4.69
C ALA A 532 -21.25 0.90 -3.43
N SER A 533 -22.47 0.44 -3.20
CA SER A 533 -23.18 0.69 -1.94
C SER A 533 -23.92 -0.55 -1.47
N VAL A 534 -24.19 -0.64 -0.16
CA VAL A 534 -24.96 -1.75 0.43
C VAL A 534 -26.35 -1.25 0.83
N SER A 535 -27.38 -1.98 0.42
CA SER A 535 -28.78 -1.70 0.80
C SER A 535 -29.51 -3.02 1.10
N GLY A 536 -29.79 -3.25 2.39
CA GLY A 536 -30.33 -4.51 2.88
C GLY A 536 -29.41 -5.68 2.55
N LYS A 537 -29.91 -6.67 1.81
CA LYS A 537 -29.15 -7.86 1.35
C LYS A 537 -28.43 -7.68 0.02
N TYR A 538 -28.50 -6.50 -0.59
CA TYR A 538 -27.95 -6.26 -1.92
C TYR A 538 -26.76 -5.30 -1.86
N MET A 539 -25.71 -5.62 -2.62
CA MET A 539 -24.70 -4.66 -3.04
C MET A 539 -25.10 -4.09 -4.41
N LEU A 540 -25.12 -2.76 -4.52
CA LEU A 540 -25.40 -2.01 -5.74
C LEU A 540 -24.09 -1.45 -6.28
N VAL A 541 -23.69 -1.90 -7.46
CA VAL A 541 -22.42 -1.50 -8.11
C VAL A 541 -22.72 -0.50 -9.22
N GLU A 542 -22.02 0.64 -9.19
CA GLU A 542 -22.04 1.64 -10.24
C GLU A 542 -20.85 1.43 -11.18
N TYR A 543 -21.11 1.33 -12.49
CA TYR A 543 -20.08 1.26 -13.51
C TYR A 543 -20.01 2.56 -14.33
N GLU A 544 -18.82 2.87 -14.82
CA GLU A 544 -18.54 4.00 -15.68
C GLU A 544 -19.12 3.87 -17.10
N GLN A 545 -19.45 2.64 -17.50
CA GLN A 545 -19.85 2.26 -18.84
C GLN A 545 -20.99 1.25 -18.83
N SER A 546 -21.69 1.11 -19.96
CA SER A 546 -22.73 0.10 -20.09
C SER A 546 -22.14 -1.31 -20.16
N LYS A 547 -22.95 -2.30 -19.78
CA LYS A 547 -22.58 -3.72 -19.87
C LYS A 547 -22.14 -4.13 -21.27
N GLU A 548 -22.85 -3.68 -22.32
CA GLU A 548 -22.49 -4.02 -23.70
C GLU A 548 -21.10 -3.51 -24.08
N GLU A 549 -20.75 -2.31 -23.62
CA GLU A 549 -19.45 -1.70 -23.86
C GLU A 549 -18.35 -2.42 -23.08
N MET A 550 -18.59 -2.76 -21.80
CA MET A 550 -17.69 -3.58 -20.98
C MET A 550 -17.38 -4.91 -21.69
N LEU A 551 -18.41 -5.65 -22.13
CA LEU A 551 -18.23 -6.95 -22.80
C LEU A 551 -17.50 -6.86 -24.13
N ARG A 552 -17.71 -5.76 -24.87
CA ARG A 552 -16.95 -5.48 -26.09
C ARG A 552 -15.47 -5.30 -25.77
N LYS A 553 -15.16 -4.43 -24.79
CA LYS A 553 -13.79 -4.13 -24.38
C LYS A 553 -13.07 -5.35 -23.81
N GLN A 554 -13.73 -6.15 -22.97
CA GLN A 554 -13.16 -7.41 -22.45
C GLN A 554 -12.73 -8.36 -23.57
N LYS A 555 -13.54 -8.52 -24.62
CA LYS A 555 -13.19 -9.37 -25.79
C LYS A 555 -12.00 -8.83 -26.56
N GLU A 556 -11.91 -7.50 -26.71
CA GLU A 556 -10.78 -6.85 -27.38
C GLU A 556 -9.50 -6.96 -26.55
N ILE A 557 -9.59 -6.78 -25.22
CA ILE A 557 -8.49 -7.01 -24.28
C ILE A 557 -7.99 -8.44 -24.39
N MET A 558 -8.87 -9.44 -24.21
CA MET A 558 -8.45 -10.85 -24.21
C MET A 558 -7.99 -11.33 -25.58
N LYS A 559 -8.41 -10.67 -26.67
CA LYS A 559 -7.81 -10.88 -27.98
C LYS A 559 -6.38 -10.34 -28.01
N ALA A 560 -6.16 -9.09 -27.56
CA ALA A 560 -4.84 -8.48 -27.51
C ALA A 560 -3.88 -9.30 -26.62
N VAL A 561 -4.31 -9.69 -25.42
CA VAL A 561 -3.54 -10.55 -24.50
C VAL A 561 -3.03 -11.80 -25.20
N LYS A 562 -3.92 -12.54 -25.88
CA LYS A 562 -3.56 -13.77 -26.59
C LYS A 562 -2.61 -13.55 -27.76
N ASP A 563 -2.84 -12.48 -28.52
CA ASP A 563 -1.98 -12.15 -29.66
C ASP A 563 -0.58 -11.76 -29.18
N ILE A 564 -0.48 -10.95 -28.13
CA ILE A 564 0.78 -10.49 -27.53
C ILE A 564 1.55 -11.66 -26.94
N VAL A 565 0.92 -12.48 -26.10
CA VAL A 565 1.57 -13.66 -25.51
C VAL A 565 2.05 -14.62 -26.59
N ALA A 566 1.27 -14.84 -27.65
CA ALA A 566 1.70 -15.68 -28.77
C ALA A 566 2.85 -15.08 -29.60
N GLU A 567 3.02 -13.75 -29.58
CA GLU A 567 4.11 -13.04 -30.24
C GLU A 567 5.41 -13.09 -29.44
N VAL A 568 5.34 -12.82 -28.13
CA VAL A 568 6.54 -12.61 -27.30
C VAL A 568 6.96 -13.83 -26.48
N ILE A 569 6.07 -14.81 -26.26
CA ILE A 569 6.36 -15.98 -25.43
C ILE A 569 6.54 -17.24 -26.28
N THR A 570 7.65 -17.95 -26.05
CA THR A 570 7.93 -19.28 -26.64
C THR A 570 7.86 -20.40 -25.61
N GLU A 571 7.65 -21.64 -26.05
CA GLU A 571 7.51 -22.81 -25.16
C GLU A 571 8.78 -23.14 -24.36
N ASP A 572 9.95 -22.72 -24.84
CA ASP A 572 11.26 -22.97 -24.22
C ASP A 572 11.71 -21.89 -23.23
N MET A 573 10.97 -20.78 -23.13
CA MET A 573 11.25 -19.74 -22.13
C MET A 573 11.01 -20.25 -20.70
N THR A 574 11.97 -19.95 -19.84
CA THR A 574 11.85 -20.03 -18.39
C THR A 574 10.82 -19.03 -17.87
N GLU A 575 10.33 -19.21 -16.63
CA GLU A 575 9.41 -18.25 -16.02
C GLU A 575 10.01 -16.83 -15.96
N LEU A 576 11.31 -16.73 -15.67
CA LEU A 576 12.05 -15.46 -15.66
C LEU A 576 12.12 -14.81 -17.07
N GLU A 577 12.38 -15.59 -18.12
CA GLU A 577 12.42 -15.06 -19.48
C GLU A 577 11.04 -14.56 -19.94
N LYS A 578 9.97 -15.23 -19.51
CA LYS A 578 8.59 -14.77 -19.79
C LYS A 578 8.29 -13.46 -19.08
N GLU A 579 8.62 -13.37 -17.79
CA GLU A 579 8.43 -12.19 -16.94
C GLU A 579 9.09 -10.95 -17.57
N ILE A 580 10.35 -11.07 -18.00
CA ILE A 580 11.11 -10.03 -18.68
C ILE A 580 10.51 -9.69 -20.05
N ALA A 581 10.16 -10.69 -20.87
CA ALA A 581 9.59 -10.46 -22.20
C ALA A 581 8.26 -9.68 -22.15
N LEU A 582 7.43 -9.93 -21.14
CA LEU A 582 6.19 -9.20 -20.92
C LEU A 582 6.44 -7.76 -20.44
N ASN A 583 7.40 -7.55 -19.53
CA ASN A 583 7.83 -6.21 -19.12
C ASN A 583 8.32 -5.40 -20.33
N ASP A 584 9.26 -5.96 -21.09
CA ASP A 584 9.87 -5.32 -22.24
C ASP A 584 8.81 -4.97 -23.31
N TYR A 585 7.84 -5.84 -23.55
CA TYR A 585 6.74 -5.57 -24.47
C TYR A 585 5.95 -4.32 -24.06
N LEU A 586 5.54 -4.22 -22.80
CA LEU A 586 4.77 -3.07 -22.31
C LEU A 586 5.60 -1.77 -22.36
N CYS A 587 6.88 -1.83 -21.97
CA CYS A 587 7.79 -0.68 -22.05
C CYS A 587 8.00 -0.18 -23.49
N GLU A 588 7.97 -1.07 -24.50
CA GLU A 588 8.18 -0.68 -25.90
C GLU A 588 6.89 -0.20 -26.60
N HIS A 589 5.71 -0.69 -26.18
CA HIS A 589 4.48 -0.55 -26.97
C HIS A 589 3.42 0.37 -26.36
N ALA A 590 3.59 0.85 -25.13
CA ALA A 590 2.61 1.71 -24.46
C ALA A 590 3.22 3.07 -24.11
N GLU A 591 2.43 4.12 -24.26
CA GLU A 591 2.78 5.48 -23.84
C GLU A 591 2.06 5.84 -22.53
N TYR A 592 2.70 6.62 -21.68
CA TYR A 592 2.08 7.08 -20.44
C TYR A 592 1.15 8.29 -20.69
N ASP A 593 -0.08 8.23 -20.16
CA ASP A 593 -1.10 9.28 -20.34
C ASP A 593 -0.95 10.42 -19.31
N MET A 594 -0.11 11.40 -19.63
CA MET A 594 0.07 12.59 -18.78
C MET A 594 -1.24 13.39 -18.60
N GLY A 595 -2.13 13.41 -19.61
CA GLY A 595 -3.40 14.12 -19.52
C GLY A 595 -4.36 13.47 -18.53
N ALA A 596 -4.40 12.14 -18.50
CA ALA A 596 -5.15 11.37 -17.51
C ALA A 596 -4.63 11.59 -16.08
N LEU A 597 -3.30 11.61 -15.90
CA LEU A 597 -2.68 11.91 -14.60
C LEU A 597 -3.08 13.30 -14.11
N GLU A 598 -2.88 14.34 -14.91
CA GLU A 598 -3.27 15.71 -14.54
C GLU A 598 -4.77 15.83 -14.23
N ASN A 599 -5.62 15.08 -14.92
CA ASN A 599 -7.06 15.06 -14.66
C ASN A 599 -7.39 14.40 -13.32
N ALA A 600 -6.73 13.29 -12.99
CA ALA A 600 -6.87 12.63 -11.71
C ALA A 600 -6.39 13.51 -10.55
N GLU A 601 -5.22 14.14 -10.68
CA GLU A 601 -4.67 15.08 -9.69
C GLU A 601 -5.63 16.23 -9.37
N LYS A 602 -6.18 16.88 -10.41
CA LYS A 602 -7.20 17.94 -10.26
C LYS A 602 -8.44 17.48 -9.50
N ASN A 603 -8.75 16.18 -9.54
CA ASN A 603 -9.86 15.54 -8.84
C ASN A 603 -9.44 14.81 -7.55
N ASN A 604 -8.20 14.98 -7.07
CA ASN A 604 -7.62 14.27 -5.93
C ASN A 604 -7.74 12.74 -6.05
N PHE A 605 -7.54 12.21 -7.26
CA PHE A 605 -7.56 10.78 -7.60
C PHE A 605 -8.90 10.06 -7.28
N LYS A 606 -9.99 10.81 -7.10
CA LYS A 606 -11.32 10.22 -6.78
C LYS A 606 -12.08 9.77 -8.02
N ASN A 607 -11.89 10.45 -9.14
CA ASN A 607 -12.57 10.20 -10.40
C ASN A 607 -11.82 10.89 -11.54
N VAL A 608 -12.15 10.48 -12.76
CA VAL A 608 -11.66 11.12 -13.98
C VAL A 608 -12.79 11.40 -14.96
N ASP A 609 -12.52 12.32 -15.88
CA ASP A 609 -13.43 12.60 -16.98
C ASP A 609 -13.55 11.39 -17.92
N LYS A 610 -14.72 11.26 -18.55
CA LYS A 610 -15.09 10.10 -19.38
C LYS A 610 -14.06 9.76 -20.47
N GLU A 611 -13.35 10.75 -21.00
CA GLU A 611 -12.36 10.55 -22.05
C GLU A 611 -11.09 9.82 -21.56
N PHE A 612 -10.77 9.92 -20.26
CA PHE A 612 -9.60 9.30 -19.64
C PHE A 612 -9.89 7.95 -18.98
N GLN A 613 -11.16 7.53 -18.83
CA GLN A 613 -11.53 6.28 -18.15
C GLN A 613 -10.79 5.04 -18.67
N ASP A 614 -10.59 4.95 -19.98
CA ASP A 614 -9.86 3.82 -20.58
C ASP A 614 -8.40 3.75 -20.13
N SER A 615 -7.77 4.90 -19.85
CA SER A 615 -6.39 5.03 -19.40
C SER A 615 -6.16 4.44 -18.02
N PHE A 616 -7.22 4.15 -17.24
CA PHE A 616 -7.17 3.52 -15.92
C PHE A 616 -7.56 2.03 -15.93
N THR A 617 -7.77 1.44 -17.11
CA THR A 617 -8.13 0.01 -17.26
C THR A 617 -7.17 -0.68 -18.23
N PRO A 618 -7.04 -2.03 -18.23
CA PRO A 618 -6.18 -2.73 -19.19
C PRO A 618 -6.46 -2.41 -20.66
N TYR A 619 -7.66 -1.89 -20.98
CA TYR A 619 -8.01 -1.46 -22.33
C TYR A 619 -7.10 -0.32 -22.85
N GLY A 620 -6.70 0.61 -21.98
CA GLY A 620 -5.80 1.71 -22.32
C GLY A 620 -4.48 1.19 -22.89
N VAL A 621 -3.72 0.46 -22.09
CA VAL A 621 -2.41 -0.07 -22.48
C VAL A 621 -2.50 -1.15 -23.57
N LEU A 622 -3.40 -2.14 -23.46
CA LEU A 622 -3.41 -3.29 -24.39
C LEU A 622 -4.07 -3.01 -25.74
N VAL A 623 -5.02 -2.07 -25.81
CA VAL A 623 -5.80 -1.80 -27.03
C VAL A 623 -5.53 -0.41 -27.59
N LYS A 624 -5.47 0.61 -26.73
CA LYS A 624 -5.19 2.00 -27.15
C LYS A 624 -3.70 2.36 -27.12
N GLN A 625 -2.85 1.53 -26.51
CA GLN A 625 -1.43 1.78 -26.31
C GLN A 625 -1.13 3.06 -25.52
N VAL A 626 -2.06 3.48 -24.66
CA VAL A 626 -1.91 4.65 -23.80
C VAL A 626 -2.65 4.46 -22.48
N GLY A 627 -2.00 4.71 -21.35
CA GLY A 627 -2.60 4.54 -20.03
C GLY A 627 -1.73 5.05 -18.87
N VAL A 628 -2.24 4.91 -17.65
CA VAL A 628 -1.54 5.21 -16.40
C VAL A 628 -1.28 3.92 -15.59
N CYS A 629 -0.65 4.00 -14.42
CA CYS A 629 -0.14 2.82 -13.71
C CYS A 629 -1.17 1.71 -13.48
N ALA A 630 -2.43 2.06 -13.16
CA ALA A 630 -3.51 1.07 -13.00
C ALA A 630 -3.77 0.26 -14.28
N SER A 631 -3.64 0.89 -15.46
CA SER A 631 -3.77 0.22 -16.77
C SER A 631 -2.59 -0.70 -17.04
N TYR A 632 -1.36 -0.25 -16.74
CA TYR A 632 -0.15 -1.08 -16.87
C TYR A 632 -0.22 -2.30 -15.95
N ALA A 633 -0.54 -2.11 -14.67
CA ALA A 633 -0.57 -3.20 -13.70
C ALA A 633 -1.65 -4.25 -14.02
N GLY A 634 -2.83 -3.79 -14.46
CA GLY A 634 -3.89 -4.68 -14.91
C GLY A 634 -3.56 -5.39 -16.22
N ALA A 635 -2.89 -4.71 -17.16
CA ALA A 635 -2.43 -5.30 -18.43
C ALA A 635 -1.37 -6.38 -18.19
N TYR A 636 -0.36 -6.09 -17.39
CA TYR A 636 0.72 -7.02 -17.06
C TYR A 636 0.17 -8.27 -16.37
N LYS A 637 -0.75 -8.12 -15.41
CA LYS A 637 -1.40 -9.26 -14.75
C LYS A 637 -2.09 -10.19 -15.77
N LEU A 638 -2.88 -9.65 -16.69
CA LEU A 638 -3.57 -10.46 -17.70
C LEU A 638 -2.60 -11.17 -18.66
N LEU A 639 -1.50 -10.49 -19.04
CA LEU A 639 -0.45 -11.08 -19.86
C LEU A 639 0.30 -12.20 -19.12
N ALA A 640 0.65 -11.97 -17.84
CA ALA A 640 1.36 -12.92 -17.00
C ALA A 640 0.53 -14.19 -16.75
N GLU A 641 -0.76 -14.03 -16.42
CA GLU A 641 -1.69 -15.15 -16.21
C GLU A 641 -1.88 -15.97 -17.50
N GLU A 642 -2.03 -15.33 -18.67
CA GLU A 642 -2.09 -16.05 -19.96
C GLU A 642 -0.75 -16.75 -20.30
N ALA A 643 0.40 -16.18 -19.88
CA ALA A 643 1.72 -16.81 -20.02
C ALA A 643 1.98 -17.95 -19.00
N GLY A 644 1.06 -18.16 -18.06
CA GLY A 644 1.09 -19.21 -17.04
C GLY A 644 1.88 -18.85 -15.78
N LEU A 645 2.02 -17.56 -15.47
CA LEU A 645 2.66 -17.05 -14.25
C LEU A 645 1.60 -16.60 -13.24
N ASP A 646 1.80 -16.91 -11.96
CA ASP A 646 0.95 -16.36 -10.89
C ASP A 646 1.31 -14.88 -10.71
N CYS A 647 0.32 -14.00 -10.81
CA CYS A 647 0.53 -12.55 -10.72
C CYS A 647 -0.59 -11.87 -9.94
N ILE A 648 -0.24 -10.92 -9.07
CA ILE A 648 -1.20 -10.06 -8.37
C ILE A 648 -0.97 -8.59 -8.75
N VAL A 649 -2.01 -7.78 -8.62
CA VAL A 649 -1.90 -6.31 -8.61
C VAL A 649 -1.71 -5.87 -7.17
N VAL A 650 -0.73 -5.02 -6.93
CA VAL A 650 -0.44 -4.39 -5.64
C VAL A 650 -0.78 -2.91 -5.74
N THR A 651 -1.38 -2.36 -4.69
CA THR A 651 -1.69 -0.93 -4.59
C THR A 651 -0.88 -0.26 -3.49
N GLY A 652 -0.70 1.05 -3.61
CA GLY A 652 0.01 1.83 -2.61
C GLY A 652 0.38 3.22 -3.11
N TYR A 653 1.55 3.69 -2.71
CA TYR A 653 2.06 5.03 -2.98
C TYR A 653 3.47 4.97 -3.58
N LEU A 654 3.65 5.66 -4.70
CA LEU A 654 4.93 5.93 -5.34
C LEU A 654 5.52 7.22 -4.77
N ASP A 655 6.81 7.18 -4.45
CA ASP A 655 7.54 8.29 -3.84
C ASP A 655 6.83 8.89 -2.61
N GLY A 656 6.10 8.04 -1.89
CA GLY A 656 5.45 8.35 -0.60
C GLY A 656 4.10 9.07 -0.70
N SER A 657 3.71 9.65 -1.84
CA SER A 657 2.48 10.46 -1.93
C SER A 657 1.60 10.15 -3.12
N LEU A 658 2.16 9.65 -4.23
CA LEU A 658 1.44 9.48 -5.48
C LEU A 658 0.72 8.13 -5.51
N PRO A 659 -0.62 8.05 -5.60
CA PRO A 659 -1.33 6.78 -5.68
C PRO A 659 -0.84 5.94 -6.86
N HIS A 660 -0.46 4.69 -6.60
CA HIS A 660 0.20 3.83 -7.56
C HIS A 660 -0.32 2.38 -7.53
N ALA A 661 -0.11 1.69 -8.66
CA ALA A 661 -0.39 0.28 -8.81
C ALA A 661 0.75 -0.38 -9.60
N TRP A 662 1.19 -1.55 -9.13
CA TRP A 662 2.22 -2.36 -9.76
C TRP A 662 1.90 -3.84 -9.57
N ASN A 663 2.83 -4.73 -9.91
CA ASN A 663 2.60 -6.17 -9.81
C ASN A 663 3.61 -6.85 -8.90
N LYS A 664 3.18 -7.98 -8.35
CA LYS A 664 4.07 -9.04 -7.89
C LYS A 664 3.79 -10.29 -8.69
N VAL A 665 4.83 -10.91 -9.23
CA VAL A 665 4.77 -12.10 -10.07
C VAL A 665 5.62 -13.21 -9.47
N LYS A 666 5.11 -14.44 -9.52
CA LYS A 666 5.82 -15.60 -8.98
C LYS A 666 6.68 -16.24 -10.06
N VAL A 667 7.98 -16.32 -9.81
CA VAL A 667 8.99 -16.89 -10.71
C VAL A 667 9.86 -17.87 -9.94
N ASP A 668 9.89 -19.12 -10.37
CA ASP A 668 10.59 -20.25 -9.74
C ASP A 668 10.26 -20.39 -8.24
N GLY A 669 9.00 -20.11 -7.86
CA GLY A 669 8.51 -20.22 -6.48
C GLY A 669 8.71 -18.98 -5.60
N GLU A 670 9.30 -17.91 -6.13
CA GLU A 670 9.58 -16.66 -5.41
C GLU A 670 8.77 -15.50 -6.00
N TRP A 671 8.21 -14.65 -5.15
CA TRP A 671 7.55 -13.42 -5.59
C TRP A 671 8.58 -12.35 -5.93
N LEU A 672 8.37 -11.67 -7.05
CA LEU A 672 9.21 -10.58 -7.54
C LEU A 672 8.35 -9.35 -7.86
N ILE A 673 8.89 -8.16 -7.61
CA ILE A 673 8.22 -6.89 -7.90
C ILE A 673 8.44 -6.49 -9.36
N VAL A 674 7.36 -6.10 -10.04
CA VAL A 674 7.39 -5.56 -11.41
C VAL A 674 6.56 -4.29 -11.47
N ASP A 675 7.21 -3.16 -11.77
CA ASP A 675 6.54 -1.89 -12.08
C ASP A 675 6.83 -1.51 -13.54
N THR A 676 6.05 -2.07 -14.45
CA THR A 676 6.20 -1.81 -15.90
C THR A 676 5.96 -0.34 -16.26
N THR A 677 5.30 0.45 -15.40
CA THR A 677 5.02 1.87 -15.64
C THR A 677 6.29 2.72 -15.63
N ASN A 678 7.26 2.34 -14.79
CA ASN A 678 8.48 3.12 -14.54
C ASN A 678 9.75 2.43 -15.05
N ASN A 679 9.62 1.19 -15.54
CA ASN A 679 10.73 0.42 -16.09
C ASN A 679 11.19 0.89 -17.49
N ASP A 680 10.41 1.71 -18.18
CA ASP A 680 10.74 2.31 -19.49
C ASP A 680 11.56 3.62 -19.39
N ASN A 681 12.05 3.98 -18.20
CA ASN A 681 12.80 5.22 -18.00
C ASN A 681 14.06 5.26 -18.89
N PRO A 682 14.24 6.30 -19.74
CA PRO A 682 15.35 6.33 -20.72
C PRO A 682 16.74 6.44 -20.07
N TYR A 683 16.82 6.95 -18.84
CA TYR A 683 18.05 7.05 -18.07
C TYR A 683 18.25 5.83 -17.16
N LEU A 684 17.15 5.33 -16.57
CA LEU A 684 17.14 4.38 -15.47
C LEU A 684 16.34 3.11 -15.82
N PHE A 685 16.50 2.64 -17.06
CA PHE A 685 15.76 1.50 -17.62
C PHE A 685 15.77 0.28 -16.67
N ASN A 686 14.60 -0.30 -16.42
CA ASN A 686 14.37 -1.43 -15.52
C ASN A 686 14.95 -1.26 -14.09
N ALA A 687 15.06 -0.02 -13.58
CA ALA A 687 15.56 0.25 -12.23
C ALA A 687 14.72 -0.40 -11.11
N LEU A 688 13.44 -0.66 -11.36
CA LEU A 688 12.48 -1.24 -10.42
C LEU A 688 12.13 -2.71 -10.71
N LEU A 689 12.78 -3.34 -11.69
CA LEU A 689 12.50 -4.71 -12.08
C LEU A 689 13.17 -5.71 -11.13
N ASN A 690 12.34 -6.48 -10.42
CA ASN A 690 12.73 -7.53 -9.47
C ASN A 690 13.54 -7.01 -8.27
N LEU A 691 13.18 -5.83 -7.74
CA LEU A 691 13.74 -5.34 -6.47
C LEU A 691 13.24 -6.16 -5.28
N PRO A 692 14.08 -6.38 -4.27
CA PRO A 692 13.60 -6.89 -2.99
C PRO A 692 12.80 -5.81 -2.24
N ASN A 693 11.78 -6.22 -1.49
CA ASN A 693 10.86 -5.36 -0.74
C ASN A 693 11.58 -4.31 0.13
N ASN A 694 12.70 -4.68 0.76
CA ASN A 694 13.45 -3.76 1.63
C ASN A 694 14.03 -2.55 0.89
N GLU A 695 14.34 -2.69 -0.41
CA GLU A 695 14.81 -1.60 -1.26
C GLU A 695 13.67 -0.95 -2.04
N ALA A 696 12.69 -1.75 -2.49
CA ALA A 696 11.50 -1.23 -3.15
C ALA A 696 10.70 -0.30 -2.23
N ASP A 697 10.62 -0.58 -0.93
CA ASP A 697 9.95 0.24 0.10
C ASP A 697 10.44 1.71 0.14
N LYS A 698 11.63 2.01 -0.40
CA LYS A 698 12.15 3.39 -0.51
C LYS A 698 11.38 4.24 -1.52
N VAL A 699 10.63 3.59 -2.43
CA VAL A 699 9.96 4.21 -3.58
C VAL A 699 8.51 3.73 -3.70
N LEU A 700 8.27 2.42 -3.54
CA LEU A 700 6.97 1.74 -3.64
C LEU A 700 6.49 1.36 -2.23
N VAL A 701 5.59 2.16 -1.65
CA VAL A 701 5.02 1.92 -0.32
C VAL A 701 3.68 1.22 -0.47
N GLU A 702 3.62 -0.07 -0.13
CA GLU A 702 2.39 -0.89 -0.19
C GLU A 702 1.29 -0.38 0.77
N ASP A 703 0.03 -0.44 0.34
CA ASP A 703 -1.16 -0.31 1.21
C ASP A 703 -1.84 -1.66 1.46
N GLU A 704 -2.97 -1.68 2.18
CA GLU A 704 -3.71 -2.91 2.50
C GLU A 704 -4.91 -3.13 1.55
N ASN A 705 -5.12 -2.26 0.55
CA ASN A 705 -6.40 -2.13 -0.16
C ASN A 705 -6.51 -2.99 -1.44
N TYR A 706 -5.81 -4.12 -1.56
CA TYR A 706 -5.77 -4.91 -2.81
C TYR A 706 -6.01 -6.42 -2.66
N LEU A 707 -5.99 -6.95 -1.44
CA LEU A 707 -6.22 -8.36 -1.12
C LEU A 707 -6.96 -8.45 0.22
N MET A 708 -7.43 -9.65 0.56
CA MET A 708 -7.73 -9.93 1.96
C MET A 708 -6.48 -9.69 2.82
N ASP A 709 -6.59 -8.90 3.89
CA ASP A 709 -5.47 -8.54 4.76
C ASP A 709 -4.63 -9.75 5.19
N ALA A 710 -5.31 -10.84 5.56
CA ALA A 710 -4.68 -12.09 6.00
C ALA A 710 -3.81 -12.77 4.91
N ALA A 711 -4.01 -12.44 3.63
CA ALA A 711 -3.28 -13.02 2.50
C ALA A 711 -2.05 -12.19 2.10
N ILE A 712 -1.98 -10.89 2.43
CA ILE A 712 -0.93 -9.97 1.95
C ILE A 712 0.48 -10.49 2.26
N SER A 713 0.71 -11.01 3.46
CA SER A 713 2.02 -11.51 3.90
C SER A 713 2.52 -12.73 3.10
N GLU A 714 1.67 -13.41 2.32
CA GLU A 714 2.06 -14.55 1.49
C GLU A 714 2.80 -14.11 0.19
N TYR A 715 2.87 -12.81 -0.08
CA TYR A 715 3.37 -12.21 -1.32
C TYR A 715 4.63 -11.35 -1.10
N GLU A 716 5.49 -11.67 -0.14
CA GLU A 716 6.74 -10.92 0.07
C GLU A 716 7.82 -11.25 -0.99
N ALA A 717 8.41 -10.21 -1.61
CA ALA A 717 9.55 -10.35 -2.51
C ALA A 717 10.86 -10.06 -1.76
N VAL A 718 11.54 -11.09 -1.27
CA VAL A 718 12.69 -10.92 -0.35
C VAL A 718 14.06 -11.07 -1.01
N GLN A 719 14.12 -11.70 -2.19
CA GLN A 719 15.37 -12.04 -2.86
C GLN A 719 15.80 -10.97 -3.85
N SER A 720 17.12 -10.84 -4.04
CA SER A 720 17.71 -9.86 -4.97
C SER A 720 18.37 -10.52 -6.17
N GLU A 721 18.52 -11.84 -6.17
CA GLU A 721 19.28 -12.63 -7.14
C GLU A 721 18.73 -12.49 -8.56
N LYS A 722 17.42 -12.25 -8.68
CA LYS A 722 16.70 -12.06 -9.95
C LYS A 722 16.52 -10.58 -10.33
N GLU A 723 17.09 -9.64 -9.56
CA GLU A 723 17.10 -8.21 -9.89
C GLU A 723 17.73 -7.98 -11.27
N TYR A 724 17.10 -7.13 -12.09
CA TYR A 724 17.43 -6.99 -13.51
C TYR A 724 18.91 -6.73 -13.79
N TYR A 725 19.56 -5.85 -13.02
CA TYR A 725 20.96 -5.52 -13.23
C TYR A 725 21.89 -6.66 -12.86
N ARG A 726 21.55 -7.47 -11.86
CA ARG A 726 22.30 -8.69 -11.51
C ARG A 726 22.18 -9.74 -12.60
N ILE A 727 20.97 -10.08 -13.04
CA ILE A 727 20.77 -11.11 -14.08
C ILE A 727 21.31 -10.68 -15.44
N SER A 728 21.28 -9.38 -15.73
CA SER A 728 21.84 -8.81 -16.97
C SER A 728 23.35 -8.60 -16.91
N GLN A 729 24.03 -8.98 -15.82
CA GLN A 729 25.47 -8.76 -15.61
C GLN A 729 25.90 -7.29 -15.72
N LYS A 730 25.00 -6.38 -15.32
CA LYS A 730 25.20 -4.93 -15.28
C LYS A 730 25.42 -4.40 -13.85
N TYR A 731 25.46 -5.29 -12.86
CA TYR A 731 25.82 -4.96 -11.49
C TYR A 731 27.34 -5.08 -11.25
N TYR A 732 27.93 -4.07 -10.65
CA TYR A 732 29.36 -4.02 -10.30
C TYR A 732 29.54 -3.45 -8.89
N GLY A 733 30.49 -3.99 -8.13
CA GLY A 733 30.89 -3.35 -6.87
C GLY A 733 31.59 -2.01 -7.13
N GLU A 734 31.61 -1.14 -6.12
CA GLU A 734 32.12 0.24 -6.23
C GLU A 734 33.53 0.33 -6.83
N ASP A 735 34.43 -0.59 -6.47
CA ASP A 735 35.82 -0.60 -6.98
C ASP A 735 35.94 -0.92 -8.48
N GLN A 736 34.89 -1.48 -9.09
CA GLN A 736 34.91 -1.99 -10.46
C GLN A 736 34.04 -1.18 -11.43
N ILE A 737 33.03 -0.49 -10.90
CA ILE A 737 31.98 0.12 -11.73
C ILE A 737 32.51 1.25 -12.63
N ALA A 738 33.45 2.08 -12.18
CA ALA A 738 34.00 3.17 -12.99
C ALA A 738 34.68 2.67 -14.28
N ALA A 739 35.37 1.53 -14.22
CA ALA A 739 36.00 0.92 -15.40
C ALA A 739 34.96 0.32 -16.36
N ALA A 740 33.90 -0.28 -15.82
CA ALA A 740 32.79 -0.81 -16.61
C ALA A 740 32.03 0.32 -17.32
N LEU A 741 31.69 1.40 -16.61
CA LEU A 741 31.06 2.60 -17.16
C LEU A 741 31.88 3.20 -18.30
N SER A 742 33.20 3.36 -18.11
CA SER A 742 34.12 3.88 -19.13
C SER A 742 34.14 3.03 -20.41
N THR A 743 34.00 1.70 -20.26
CA THR A 743 33.93 0.77 -21.40
C THR A 743 32.67 1.02 -22.22
N GLY A 744 31.50 1.11 -21.57
CA GLY A 744 30.23 1.42 -22.24
C GLY A 744 30.25 2.79 -22.92
N LEU A 745 30.72 3.82 -22.21
CA LEU A 745 30.90 5.18 -22.74
C LEU A 745 31.77 5.22 -24.01
N THR A 746 32.82 4.39 -24.06
CA THR A 746 33.72 4.31 -25.22
C THR A 746 33.05 3.61 -26.41
N GLN A 747 32.21 2.60 -26.16
CA GLN A 747 31.56 1.80 -27.20
C GLN A 747 30.31 2.48 -27.75
N ASP A 748 29.43 2.97 -26.88
CA ASP A 748 28.06 3.35 -27.20
C ASP A 748 27.78 4.85 -26.98
N GLY A 749 28.70 5.57 -26.33
CA GLY A 749 28.56 7.00 -26.01
C GLY A 749 27.80 7.28 -24.71
N ALA A 750 27.08 6.29 -24.18
CA ALA A 750 26.41 6.30 -22.88
C ALA A 750 26.58 4.94 -22.16
N SER A 751 26.35 4.90 -20.86
CA SER A 751 26.40 3.67 -20.06
C SER A 751 25.45 3.75 -18.85
N THR A 752 24.64 2.71 -18.66
CA THR A 752 23.75 2.53 -17.49
C THR A 752 24.12 1.25 -16.75
N LEU A 753 24.60 1.35 -15.51
CA LEU A 753 25.03 0.22 -14.68
C LEU A 753 24.55 0.40 -13.24
N ARG A 754 24.49 -0.67 -12.44
CA ARG A 754 24.08 -0.64 -11.03
C ARG A 754 25.24 -0.99 -10.09
N THR A 755 25.29 -0.33 -8.94
CA THR A 755 26.10 -0.68 -7.76
C THR A 755 25.19 -0.79 -6.53
N GLU A 756 25.72 -0.62 -5.32
CA GLU A 756 24.94 -0.62 -4.08
C GLU A 756 23.83 0.44 -4.06
N TYR A 757 22.66 0.07 -3.54
CA TYR A 757 21.48 0.95 -3.46
C TYR A 757 21.71 2.23 -2.64
N SER A 758 22.69 2.18 -1.73
CA SER A 758 23.05 3.25 -0.80
C SER A 758 24.17 4.18 -1.30
N LEU A 759 24.57 4.07 -2.58
CA LEU A 759 25.58 4.93 -3.20
C LEU A 759 25.26 6.40 -2.95
N ASN A 760 26.15 7.19 -2.36
CA ASN A 760 25.91 8.62 -2.08
C ASN A 760 26.56 9.57 -3.11
N ASP A 761 26.34 10.89 -2.95
CA ASP A 761 26.82 11.90 -3.90
C ASP A 761 28.34 11.92 -4.04
N GLU A 762 29.09 11.76 -2.94
CA GLU A 762 30.56 11.74 -2.96
C GLU A 762 31.09 10.51 -3.70
N GLN A 763 30.50 9.34 -3.43
CA GLN A 763 30.86 8.10 -4.10
C GLN A 763 30.52 8.16 -5.59
N PHE A 764 29.35 8.69 -5.94
CA PHE A 764 28.96 8.91 -7.33
C PHE A 764 29.93 9.87 -8.04
N ALA A 765 30.26 11.01 -7.43
CA ALA A 765 31.20 11.98 -8.00
C ALA A 765 32.58 11.36 -8.24
N ALA A 766 33.10 10.56 -7.30
CA ALA A 766 34.36 9.84 -7.45
C ALA A 766 34.31 8.83 -8.61
N ILE A 767 33.23 8.05 -8.71
CA ILE A 767 33.02 7.09 -9.81
C ILE A 767 32.93 7.81 -11.16
N ALA A 768 32.15 8.89 -11.25
CA ALA A 768 31.96 9.67 -12.46
C ALA A 768 33.27 10.33 -12.92
N GLN A 769 34.03 10.92 -12.00
CA GLN A 769 35.35 11.49 -12.28
C GLN A 769 36.30 10.41 -12.82
N GLN A 770 36.38 9.25 -12.16
CA GLN A 770 37.24 8.17 -12.60
C GLN A 770 36.82 7.63 -13.99
N ALA A 771 35.52 7.53 -14.27
CA ALA A 771 35.01 7.16 -15.58
C ALA A 771 35.35 8.21 -16.67
N ALA A 772 35.29 9.49 -16.34
CA ALA A 772 35.66 10.61 -17.21
C ALA A 772 37.15 10.56 -17.56
N GLU A 773 38.03 10.37 -16.56
CA GLU A 773 39.47 10.20 -16.74
C GLU A 773 39.80 8.99 -17.64
N ASN A 774 39.13 7.85 -17.42
CA ASN A 774 39.34 6.62 -18.19
C ASN A 774 38.87 6.76 -19.65
N SER A 775 37.77 7.48 -19.89
CA SER A 775 37.18 7.67 -21.22
C SER A 775 37.74 8.88 -21.98
N GLY A 776 38.45 9.79 -21.29
CA GLY A 776 38.98 11.03 -21.86
C GLY A 776 37.89 11.99 -22.35
N SER A 777 36.71 11.97 -21.74
CA SER A 777 35.55 12.79 -22.11
C SER A 777 35.00 13.51 -20.89
N GLU A 778 34.49 14.72 -21.09
CA GLU A 778 33.57 15.32 -20.11
C GLU A 778 32.29 14.50 -20.10
N LEU A 779 31.79 14.18 -18.91
CA LEU A 779 30.62 13.34 -18.73
C LEU A 779 29.52 14.12 -18.02
N LYS A 780 28.29 13.80 -18.40
CA LYS A 780 27.08 14.20 -17.68
C LYS A 780 26.28 12.96 -17.35
N GLY A 781 25.45 13.04 -16.31
CA GLY A 781 24.67 11.90 -15.89
C GLY A 781 23.96 12.09 -14.58
N THR A 782 23.40 11.00 -14.09
CA THR A 782 22.65 10.97 -12.85
C THR A 782 22.77 9.59 -12.22
N TYR A 783 22.32 9.47 -10.99
CA TYR A 783 22.16 8.18 -10.35
C TYR A 783 20.92 8.15 -9.47
N TRP A 784 20.32 6.97 -9.36
CA TRP A 784 19.17 6.73 -8.50
C TRP A 784 19.16 5.28 -8.02
N MET A 785 19.04 5.08 -6.71
CA MET A 785 19.12 3.76 -6.07
C MET A 785 20.37 2.97 -6.49
N GLY A 786 21.50 3.64 -6.70
CA GLY A 786 22.73 2.99 -7.19
C GLY A 786 22.73 2.60 -8.67
N VAL A 787 21.67 2.85 -9.44
CA VAL A 787 21.75 2.86 -10.92
C VAL A 787 22.44 4.15 -11.32
N ILE A 788 23.53 4.05 -12.05
CA ILE A 788 24.31 5.16 -12.59
C ILE A 788 24.10 5.21 -14.10
N TYR A 789 23.67 6.36 -14.60
CA TYR A 789 23.65 6.71 -16.01
C TYR A 789 24.70 7.78 -16.30
N LEU A 790 25.61 7.53 -17.23
CA LEU A 790 26.59 8.52 -17.73
C LEU A 790 26.54 8.58 -19.26
N THR A 791 26.74 9.77 -19.83
CA THR A 791 26.90 10.01 -21.27
C THR A 791 27.95 11.09 -21.54
N LYS A 792 28.53 11.05 -22.74
CA LYS A 792 29.41 12.10 -23.29
C LYS A 792 28.66 13.36 -23.70
#